data_AF-A0A9R1BJM0-F1
#
_entry.id   AF-A0A9R1BJM0-F1
#
_cell.length_a   1.000
_cell.length_b   1.000
_cell.length_c   1.000
_cell.angle_alpha   90.00
_cell.angle_beta   90.00
_cell.angle_gamma   90.00
#
_symmetry.space_group_name_H-M   'P 1'
#
loop_
_entity.id
_entity.type
_entity.pdbx_description
1 polymer ?
#
loop_
_entity_poly.entity_id
_entity_poly.type
_entity_poly.pdbx_seq_one_letter_code
_entity_poly.pdbx_strand_id
1 'polypeptide(L)'
;MHVAGNELFYNRRYQEAAAHYTEALEKNPNEPAVFRNRAQCYIFLGALPEGLEDAKKCIELDPTYLMGYVCKAKVQALMQNYESAMATYIEGLKCDPNSTIVIDGFKRCKTCIERSKGGDVGPEDLEDILRDWHSDICLSNELKKYMEEVAVFKKEASDERLRRIESEQTARTSEANQVQRQKETEEHLSKIQQELQQVKARQDEVANQLQKANKDNEHAQNQLLESKKFHSEELQKVNEHSLNLQHQLTESKERYNQLQSKHDVLLKERDTALKEVEKLRRRSTAMPCVFSLAELERATENFSTSMKFRECGVASVYRGVLRNMKVAIKVLRHDGQGRSQFKQEVAIHSRVRHPNLATLLGACKESSMLVYESLPNGSLEDFLSCEDKRQTLTWQIRIRIIAEICSALIFLHENKPDPIVHGDLQPANIFLDANFVSKLSDFGISHLPIQSNSKSTKHPVDDPTYKDPECLATQKMTPHSDVYSFGMVVLRLLTGKPPVGIKKIVEDAMQQGDLNSIVDSSAGDWPVGHIQQLADLALICTEQSSWSRPVLSGQLWTAVENMRDGAMLPSPSFSSSVRDESIIPSHFTCAISHEIMKDPHFAEDGFTYEGDLIRKWLQNNNRSPMTNKPLQHRKVIPNISLRSAIQEWLQQHSTLLQ
;
A
#
# COMPACT_ATOMS: atom_id res chain seq x y z
N MET A 1 -84.79 -67.64 -78.84
CA MET A 1 -83.89 -67.25 -77.73
C MET A 1 -84.44 -67.66 -76.37
N HIS A 2 -85.76 -67.57 -76.11
CA HIS A 2 -86.38 -68.09 -74.86
C HIS A 2 -86.08 -69.57 -74.57
N VAL A 3 -86.06 -70.44 -75.59
CA VAL A 3 -85.79 -71.88 -75.44
C VAL A 3 -84.39 -72.16 -74.86
N ALA A 4 -83.36 -71.41 -75.29
CA ALA A 4 -81.99 -71.57 -74.79
C ALA A 4 -81.86 -71.15 -73.32
N GLY A 5 -82.58 -70.09 -72.91
CA GLY A 5 -82.67 -69.69 -71.50
C GLY A 5 -83.31 -70.77 -70.62
N ASN A 6 -84.36 -71.44 -71.10
CA ASN A 6 -85.04 -72.51 -70.35
C ASN A 6 -84.12 -73.73 -70.17
N GLU A 7 -83.37 -74.14 -71.19
CA GLU A 7 -82.41 -75.25 -71.06
C GLU A 7 -81.32 -74.95 -70.03
N LEU A 8 -80.77 -73.73 -70.04
CA LEU A 8 -79.78 -73.31 -69.05
C LEU A 8 -80.37 -73.28 -67.64
N PHE A 9 -81.64 -72.88 -67.51
CA PHE A 9 -82.36 -72.92 -66.25
C PHE A 9 -82.51 -74.35 -65.71
N TYR A 10 -82.91 -75.31 -66.54
CA TYR A 10 -83.00 -76.72 -66.14
C TYR A 10 -81.64 -77.33 -65.78
N ASN A 11 -80.57 -76.84 -66.42
CA ASN A 11 -79.19 -77.22 -66.09
C ASN A 11 -78.60 -76.48 -64.89
N ARG A 12 -79.41 -75.74 -64.11
CA ARG A 12 -79.04 -74.98 -62.90
C ARG A 12 -78.02 -73.86 -63.13
N ARG A 13 -77.82 -73.41 -64.37
CA ARG A 13 -76.94 -72.28 -64.74
C ARG A 13 -77.73 -70.96 -64.70
N TYR A 14 -78.19 -70.57 -63.51
CA TYR A 14 -79.20 -69.51 -63.36
C TYR A 14 -78.72 -68.10 -63.73
N GLN A 15 -77.45 -67.76 -63.50
CA GLN A 15 -76.87 -66.47 -63.90
C GLN A 15 -76.88 -66.29 -65.42
N GLU A 16 -76.47 -67.33 -66.15
CA GLU A 16 -76.43 -67.31 -67.61
C GLU A 16 -77.84 -67.36 -68.21
N ALA A 17 -78.74 -68.15 -67.60
CA ALA A 17 -80.15 -68.15 -67.99
C ALA A 17 -80.78 -66.75 -67.84
N ALA A 18 -80.51 -66.04 -66.73
CA ALA A 18 -81.01 -64.68 -66.51
C ALA A 18 -80.46 -63.66 -67.54
N ALA A 19 -79.19 -63.80 -67.94
CA ALA A 19 -78.59 -62.97 -68.99
C ALA A 19 -79.31 -63.17 -70.34
N HIS A 20 -79.56 -64.42 -70.75
CA HIS A 20 -80.28 -64.69 -71.99
C HIS A 20 -81.74 -64.22 -71.98
N TYR A 21 -82.44 -64.29 -70.84
CA TYR A 21 -83.76 -63.69 -70.73
C TYR A 21 -83.74 -62.16 -70.81
N THR A 22 -82.67 -61.53 -70.31
CA THR A 22 -82.49 -60.08 -70.43
C THR A 22 -82.33 -59.66 -71.90
N GLU A 23 -81.47 -60.35 -72.65
CA GLU A 23 -81.34 -60.13 -74.09
C GLU A 23 -82.65 -60.41 -74.86
N ALA A 24 -83.44 -61.40 -74.41
CA ALA A 24 -84.74 -61.68 -75.01
C ALA A 24 -85.73 -60.52 -74.78
N LEU A 25 -85.74 -59.93 -73.59
CA LEU A 25 -86.59 -58.79 -73.23
C LEU A 25 -86.17 -57.49 -73.93
N GLU A 26 -84.90 -57.28 -74.24
CA GLU A 26 -84.45 -56.14 -75.06
C GLU A 26 -85.04 -56.18 -76.47
N LYS A 27 -85.21 -57.39 -77.03
CA LYS A 27 -85.76 -57.56 -78.39
C LYS A 27 -87.28 -57.55 -78.41
N ASN A 28 -87.92 -58.07 -77.37
CA ASN A 28 -89.37 -58.06 -77.24
C ASN A 28 -89.78 -57.77 -75.78
N PRO A 29 -89.97 -56.49 -75.42
CA PRO A 29 -90.17 -56.08 -74.03
C PRO A 29 -91.59 -56.31 -73.50
N ASN A 30 -92.51 -56.82 -74.31
CA ASN A 30 -93.93 -56.97 -73.95
C ASN A 30 -94.35 -58.44 -73.72
N GLU A 31 -93.42 -59.33 -73.34
CA GLU A 31 -93.70 -60.76 -73.16
C GLU A 31 -93.68 -61.17 -71.67
N PRO A 32 -94.86 -61.36 -71.02
CA PRO A 32 -94.94 -61.59 -69.57
C PRO A 32 -94.22 -62.86 -69.09
N ALA A 33 -94.24 -63.93 -69.88
CA ALA A 33 -93.63 -65.22 -69.51
C ALA A 33 -92.11 -65.13 -69.35
N VAL A 34 -91.45 -64.25 -70.11
CA VAL A 34 -89.99 -64.06 -70.06
C VAL A 34 -89.60 -63.34 -68.77
N PHE A 35 -90.33 -62.29 -68.38
CA PHE A 35 -90.16 -61.64 -67.07
C PHE A 35 -90.35 -62.63 -65.92
N ARG A 36 -91.38 -63.48 -65.97
CA ARG A 36 -91.62 -64.52 -64.94
C ARG A 36 -90.46 -65.51 -64.84
N ASN A 37 -89.91 -65.95 -65.97
CA ASN A 37 -88.79 -66.91 -65.96
C ASN A 37 -87.49 -66.27 -65.46
N ARG A 38 -87.24 -65.00 -65.80
CA ARG A 38 -86.09 -64.25 -65.27
C ARG A 38 -86.23 -63.99 -63.77
N ALA A 39 -87.43 -63.60 -63.31
CA ALA A 39 -87.74 -63.47 -61.89
C ALA A 39 -87.46 -64.77 -61.12
N GLN A 40 -87.83 -65.92 -61.69
CA GLN A 40 -87.53 -67.22 -61.08
C GLN A 40 -86.03 -67.50 -61.00
N CYS A 41 -85.22 -67.07 -61.98
CA CYS A 41 -83.76 -67.16 -61.90
C CYS A 41 -83.22 -66.31 -60.74
N TYR A 42 -83.72 -65.08 -60.59
CA TYR A 42 -83.31 -64.19 -59.51
C TYR A 42 -83.65 -64.75 -58.13
N ILE A 43 -84.79 -65.45 -57.98
CA ILE A 43 -85.11 -66.19 -56.75
C ILE A 43 -84.03 -67.21 -56.41
N PHE A 44 -83.60 -68.03 -57.37
CA PHE A 44 -82.57 -69.05 -57.13
C PHE A 44 -81.17 -68.47 -56.90
N LEU A 45 -80.92 -67.25 -57.36
CA LEU A 45 -79.67 -66.52 -57.11
C LEU A 45 -79.69 -65.72 -55.80
N GLY A 46 -80.84 -65.61 -55.12
CA GLY A 46 -81.02 -64.79 -53.92
C GLY A 46 -81.18 -63.29 -54.18
N ALA A 47 -81.26 -62.86 -55.45
CA ALA A 47 -81.49 -61.48 -55.87
C ALA A 47 -83.00 -61.13 -55.81
N LEU A 48 -83.58 -61.21 -54.61
CA LEU A 48 -85.02 -61.09 -54.39
C LEU A 48 -85.62 -59.73 -54.82
N PRO A 49 -84.99 -58.57 -54.59
CA PRO A 49 -85.54 -57.28 -55.01
C PRO A 49 -85.74 -57.17 -56.53
N GLU A 50 -84.76 -57.62 -57.32
CA GLU A 50 -84.82 -57.64 -58.78
C GLU A 50 -85.90 -58.60 -59.28
N GLY A 51 -85.99 -59.79 -58.67
CA GLY A 51 -87.06 -60.76 -58.95
C GLY A 51 -88.46 -60.23 -58.65
N LEU A 52 -88.61 -59.40 -57.61
CA LEU A 52 -89.90 -58.79 -57.27
C LEU A 52 -90.35 -57.78 -58.33
N GLU A 53 -89.41 -57.01 -58.87
CA GLU A 53 -89.69 -55.99 -59.88
C GLU A 53 -90.12 -56.62 -61.21
N ASP A 54 -89.41 -57.66 -61.65
CA ASP A 54 -89.80 -58.42 -62.84
C ASP A 54 -91.17 -59.09 -62.68
N ALA A 55 -91.47 -59.63 -61.48
CA ALA A 55 -92.76 -60.24 -61.22
C ALA A 55 -93.91 -59.22 -61.22
N LYS A 56 -93.69 -57.98 -60.75
CA LYS A 56 -94.68 -56.89 -60.90
C LYS A 56 -94.87 -56.52 -62.36
N LYS A 57 -93.77 -56.37 -63.12
CA LYS A 57 -93.84 -56.03 -64.55
C LYS A 57 -94.61 -57.09 -65.36
N CYS A 58 -94.43 -58.37 -65.02
CA CYS A 58 -95.19 -59.47 -65.59
C CYS A 58 -96.71 -59.29 -65.44
N ILE A 59 -97.16 -58.92 -64.24
CA ILE A 59 -98.58 -58.69 -63.94
C ILE A 59 -99.10 -57.40 -64.61
N GLU A 60 -98.29 -56.34 -64.67
CA GLU A 60 -98.66 -55.10 -65.37
C GLU A 60 -98.91 -55.33 -66.86
N LEU A 61 -98.11 -56.18 -67.49
CA LEU A 61 -98.23 -56.49 -68.92
C LEU A 61 -99.42 -57.41 -69.20
N ASP A 62 -99.67 -58.40 -68.35
CA ASP A 62 -100.86 -59.25 -68.43
C ASP A 62 -101.44 -59.54 -67.03
N PRO A 63 -102.44 -58.73 -66.60
CA PRO A 63 -103.10 -58.92 -65.31
C PRO A 63 -103.94 -60.19 -65.21
N THR A 64 -104.16 -60.92 -66.31
CA THR A 64 -104.85 -62.22 -66.28
C THR A 64 -103.89 -63.39 -66.10
N TYR A 65 -102.58 -63.15 -66.22
CA TYR A 65 -101.56 -64.18 -66.14
C TYR A 65 -101.25 -64.60 -64.70
N LEU A 66 -101.87 -65.69 -64.27
CA LEU A 66 -101.80 -66.20 -62.91
C LEU A 66 -100.35 -66.42 -62.40
N MET A 67 -99.44 -66.88 -63.25
CA MET A 67 -98.07 -67.19 -62.84
C MET A 67 -97.25 -65.95 -62.46
N GLY A 68 -97.65 -64.76 -62.90
CA GLY A 68 -97.08 -63.49 -62.45
C GLY A 68 -97.39 -63.24 -60.97
N TYR A 69 -98.65 -63.40 -60.56
CA TYR A 69 -99.08 -63.30 -59.16
C TYR A 69 -98.42 -64.36 -58.28
N VAL A 70 -98.35 -65.62 -58.75
CA VAL A 70 -97.66 -66.69 -58.02
C VAL A 70 -96.18 -66.34 -57.81
N CYS A 71 -95.47 -65.90 -58.85
CA CYS A 71 -94.06 -65.57 -58.74
C CYS A 71 -93.84 -64.39 -57.78
N LYS A 72 -94.62 -63.31 -57.89
CA LYS A 72 -94.56 -62.15 -57.00
C LYS A 72 -94.78 -62.53 -55.53
N ALA A 73 -95.82 -63.32 -55.26
CA ALA A 73 -96.13 -63.77 -53.90
C ALA A 73 -95.04 -64.69 -53.33
N LYS A 74 -94.42 -65.55 -54.16
CA LYS A 74 -93.27 -66.37 -53.77
C LYS A 74 -92.06 -65.53 -53.37
N VAL A 75 -91.73 -64.49 -54.15
CA VAL A 75 -90.62 -63.56 -53.80
C VAL A 75 -90.92 -62.83 -52.49
N GLN A 76 -92.14 -62.31 -52.31
CA GLN A 76 -92.54 -61.62 -51.08
C GLN A 76 -92.47 -62.53 -49.85
N ALA A 77 -92.89 -63.79 -49.98
CA ALA A 77 -92.80 -64.77 -48.91
C ALA A 77 -91.34 -65.10 -48.53
N LEU A 78 -90.43 -65.20 -49.52
CA LEU A 78 -88.99 -65.39 -49.28
C LEU A 78 -88.33 -64.16 -48.65
N MET A 79 -88.87 -62.96 -48.88
CA MET A 79 -88.48 -61.74 -48.16
C MET A 79 -89.13 -61.63 -46.76
N GLN A 80 -89.82 -62.68 -46.30
CA GLN A 80 -90.54 -62.76 -45.02
C GLN A 80 -91.72 -61.78 -44.88
N ASN A 81 -92.18 -61.17 -45.98
CA ASN A 81 -93.35 -60.29 -46.01
C ASN A 81 -94.64 -61.09 -46.26
N TYR A 82 -94.94 -62.04 -45.36
CA TYR A 82 -96.01 -63.04 -45.54
C TYR A 82 -97.41 -62.45 -45.72
N GLU A 83 -97.72 -61.34 -45.03
CA GLU A 83 -99.03 -60.66 -45.16
C GLU A 83 -99.25 -60.10 -46.58
N SER A 84 -98.22 -59.49 -47.16
CA SER A 84 -98.25 -58.98 -48.54
C SER A 84 -98.29 -60.12 -49.57
N ALA A 85 -97.58 -61.22 -49.29
CA ALA A 85 -97.63 -62.42 -50.13
C ALA A 85 -99.03 -63.05 -50.16
N MET A 86 -99.70 -63.14 -49.00
CA MET A 86 -101.08 -63.62 -48.90
C MET A 86 -102.06 -62.75 -49.68
N ALA A 87 -101.96 -61.42 -49.57
CA ALA A 87 -102.78 -60.51 -50.35
C ALA A 87 -102.60 -60.72 -51.85
N THR A 88 -101.35 -60.86 -52.31
CA THR A 88 -101.05 -61.12 -53.73
C THR A 88 -101.58 -62.48 -54.21
N TYR A 89 -101.54 -63.53 -53.37
CA TYR A 89 -102.19 -64.81 -53.72
C TYR A 89 -103.72 -64.68 -53.80
N ILE A 90 -104.37 -63.93 -52.90
CA ILE A 90 -105.82 -63.66 -53.00
C ILE A 90 -106.16 -62.96 -54.32
N GLU A 91 -105.33 -62.01 -54.75
CA GLU A 91 -105.50 -61.37 -56.06
C GLU A 91 -105.35 -62.37 -57.22
N GLY A 92 -104.37 -63.27 -57.14
CA GLY A 92 -104.21 -64.36 -58.11
C GLY A 92 -105.42 -65.30 -58.20
N LEU A 93 -106.11 -65.58 -57.09
CA LEU A 93 -107.35 -66.39 -57.10
C LEU A 93 -108.49 -65.71 -57.88
N LYS A 94 -108.44 -64.40 -58.14
CA LYS A 94 -109.43 -63.75 -59.03
C LYS A 94 -109.25 -64.19 -60.48
N CYS A 95 -108.04 -64.54 -60.90
CA CYS A 95 -107.74 -65.03 -62.24
C CYS A 95 -108.14 -66.52 -62.39
N ASP A 96 -107.81 -67.34 -61.41
CA ASP A 96 -108.23 -68.75 -61.33
C ASP A 96 -108.59 -69.12 -59.88
N PRO A 97 -109.90 -69.11 -59.53
CA PRO A 97 -110.37 -69.33 -58.16
C PRO A 97 -110.06 -70.73 -57.60
N ASN A 98 -109.84 -71.73 -58.47
CA ASN A 98 -109.58 -73.11 -58.06
C ASN A 98 -108.10 -73.49 -58.17
N SER A 99 -107.21 -72.53 -58.44
CA SER A 99 -105.78 -72.81 -58.58
C SER A 99 -105.18 -73.35 -57.29
N THR A 100 -104.82 -74.62 -57.31
CA THR A 100 -104.20 -75.30 -56.16
C THR A 100 -102.89 -74.66 -55.74
N ILE A 101 -102.08 -74.17 -56.69
CA ILE A 101 -100.78 -73.52 -56.42
C ILE A 101 -100.96 -72.23 -55.60
N VAL A 102 -101.99 -71.46 -55.91
CA VAL A 102 -102.28 -70.19 -55.23
C VAL A 102 -102.92 -70.45 -53.85
N ILE A 103 -103.89 -71.37 -53.78
CA ILE A 103 -104.54 -71.75 -52.51
C ILE A 103 -103.52 -72.34 -51.53
N ASP A 104 -102.60 -73.18 -52.00
CA ASP A 104 -101.57 -73.78 -51.17
C ASP A 104 -100.51 -72.76 -50.74
N GLY A 105 -100.07 -71.88 -51.65
CA GLY A 105 -99.19 -70.76 -51.32
C GLY A 105 -99.77 -69.81 -50.27
N PHE A 106 -101.07 -69.51 -50.36
CA PHE A 106 -101.79 -68.72 -49.35
C PHE A 106 -101.84 -69.41 -47.99
N LYS A 107 -102.16 -70.72 -47.95
CA LYS A 107 -102.19 -71.52 -46.71
C LYS A 107 -100.82 -71.58 -46.05
N ARG A 108 -99.74 -71.79 -46.83
CA ARG A 108 -98.36 -71.79 -46.32
C ARG A 108 -98.00 -70.47 -45.65
N CYS A 109 -98.30 -69.34 -46.30
CA CYS A 109 -98.04 -68.02 -45.71
C CYS A 109 -98.87 -67.77 -44.43
N LYS A 110 -100.13 -68.23 -44.39
CA LYS A 110 -100.97 -68.14 -43.20
C LYS A 110 -100.38 -68.91 -42.02
N THR A 111 -99.91 -70.14 -42.27
CA THR A 111 -99.27 -70.97 -41.24
C THR A 111 -97.95 -70.35 -40.74
N CYS A 112 -97.16 -69.71 -41.61
CA CYS A 112 -95.96 -68.98 -41.20
C CYS A 112 -96.29 -67.78 -40.27
N ILE A 113 -97.37 -67.04 -40.55
CA ILE A 113 -97.81 -65.94 -39.67
C ILE A 113 -98.33 -66.47 -38.33
N GLU A 114 -99.12 -67.56 -38.34
CA GLU A 114 -99.64 -68.18 -37.11
C GLU A 114 -98.52 -68.76 -36.23
N ARG A 115 -97.43 -69.28 -36.84
CA ARG A 115 -96.21 -69.72 -36.13
C ARG A 115 -95.34 -68.56 -35.61
N SER A 116 -95.43 -67.37 -36.21
CA SER A 116 -94.72 -66.17 -35.71
C SER A 116 -95.33 -65.52 -34.47
N LYS A 117 -96.55 -65.91 -34.07
CA LYS A 117 -97.29 -65.37 -32.90
C LYS A 117 -97.25 -66.27 -31.64
N GLY A 118 -96.55 -67.41 -31.66
CA GLY A 118 -96.27 -68.25 -30.48
C GLY A 118 -94.79 -68.67 -30.48
N GLY A 119 -94.09 -68.47 -29.38
CA GLY A 119 -92.61 -68.41 -29.31
C GLY A 119 -91.83 -69.66 -29.73
N ASP A 120 -90.59 -69.36 -30.14
CA ASP A 120 -89.43 -70.16 -30.56
C ASP A 120 -89.54 -70.96 -31.89
N VAL A 121 -88.81 -70.50 -32.90
CA VAL A 121 -88.55 -71.22 -34.15
C VAL A 121 -87.03 -71.28 -34.35
N GLY A 122 -86.49 -72.50 -34.22
CA GLY A 122 -85.07 -72.79 -34.30
C GLY A 122 -84.62 -73.17 -35.72
N PRO A 123 -83.30 -73.30 -35.96
CA PRO A 123 -82.72 -73.47 -37.30
C PRO A 123 -83.09 -74.78 -38.02
N GLU A 124 -83.64 -75.77 -37.31
CA GLU A 124 -84.10 -77.05 -37.88
C GLU A 124 -85.46 -76.90 -38.62
N ASP A 125 -86.26 -75.86 -38.33
CA ASP A 125 -87.56 -75.61 -38.95
C ASP A 125 -87.47 -74.90 -40.33
N LEU A 126 -86.32 -74.30 -40.65
CA LEU A 126 -86.06 -73.65 -41.96
C LEU A 126 -85.75 -74.66 -43.07
N GLU A 127 -85.24 -75.83 -42.72
CA GLU A 127 -84.85 -76.87 -43.67
C GLU A 127 -86.05 -77.69 -44.17
N ASP A 128 -87.15 -77.72 -43.41
CA ASP A 128 -88.43 -78.32 -43.82
C ASP A 128 -89.22 -77.44 -44.80
N ILE A 129 -89.09 -76.11 -44.71
CA ILE A 129 -89.72 -75.15 -45.65
C ILE A 129 -89.07 -75.22 -47.04
N LEU A 130 -87.77 -75.54 -47.12
CA LEU A 130 -87.02 -75.69 -48.38
C LEU A 130 -87.18 -77.06 -49.05
N ARG A 131 -87.52 -78.10 -48.27
CA ARG A 131 -87.76 -79.48 -48.75
C ARG A 131 -89.10 -79.62 -49.48
N ASP A 132 -90.14 -78.95 -49.01
CA ASP A 132 -91.52 -79.03 -49.52
C ASP A 132 -91.79 -78.23 -50.81
N TRP A 133 -90.78 -77.53 -51.32
CA TRP A 133 -90.80 -76.86 -52.62
C TRP A 133 -90.15 -77.68 -53.75
N HIS A 134 -89.58 -78.83 -53.42
CA HIS A 134 -88.85 -79.69 -54.37
C HIS A 134 -89.54 -81.05 -54.63
N SER A 135 -90.77 -81.24 -54.18
CA SER A 135 -91.52 -82.50 -54.30
C SER A 135 -92.61 -82.46 -55.37
N ASP A 136 -92.23 -82.32 -56.64
CA ASP A 136 -93.06 -82.72 -57.79
C ASP A 136 -92.15 -83.41 -58.83
N ILE A 137 -91.90 -84.71 -58.64
CA ILE A 137 -91.78 -85.73 -59.69
C ILE A 137 -92.03 -87.09 -59.00
N CYS A 138 -93.14 -87.70 -59.40
CA CYS A 138 -93.63 -88.99 -58.96
C CYS A 138 -93.01 -90.11 -59.81
N LEU A 139 -92.63 -91.25 -59.21
CA LEU A 139 -93.31 -92.53 -59.45
C LEU A 139 -92.63 -93.74 -58.77
N SER A 140 -93.51 -94.49 -58.09
CA SER A 140 -93.59 -95.95 -58.01
C SER A 140 -92.63 -96.74 -57.11
N ASN A 141 -93.23 -97.25 -56.05
CA ASN A 141 -92.77 -98.38 -55.25
C ASN A 141 -92.61 -99.64 -56.10
N GLU A 142 -91.40 -99.89 -56.58
CA GLU A 142 -90.97 -101.26 -56.91
C GLU A 142 -89.46 -101.47 -56.82
N LEU A 143 -88.77 -100.79 -55.88
CA LEU A 143 -87.38 -101.15 -55.57
C LEU A 143 -87.04 -101.09 -54.07
N LYS A 144 -88.06 -101.25 -53.22
CA LYS A 144 -87.90 -101.51 -51.76
C LYS A 144 -87.49 -102.96 -51.46
N LYS A 145 -86.98 -103.69 -52.45
CA LYS A 145 -86.53 -105.08 -52.34
C LYS A 145 -85.06 -105.30 -52.76
N TYR A 146 -84.34 -104.24 -53.15
CA TYR A 146 -82.94 -104.34 -53.62
C TYR A 146 -81.95 -103.36 -52.96
N MET A 147 -82.36 -102.58 -51.94
CA MET A 147 -81.46 -101.61 -51.28
C MET A 147 -81.03 -101.96 -49.85
N GLU A 148 -81.49 -103.09 -49.30
CA GLU A 148 -81.05 -103.58 -47.99
C GLU A 148 -79.64 -104.19 -47.99
N GLU A 149 -79.03 -104.44 -49.16
CA GLU A 149 -77.64 -104.91 -49.26
C GLU A 149 -76.60 -103.79 -49.45
N VAL A 150 -77.03 -102.53 -49.67
CA VAL A 150 -76.11 -101.36 -49.80
C VAL A 150 -75.94 -100.59 -48.47
N ALA A 151 -76.73 -100.91 -47.45
CA ALA A 151 -76.70 -100.26 -46.13
C ALA A 151 -75.41 -100.51 -45.33
N VAL A 152 -74.63 -101.55 -45.67
CA VAL A 152 -73.38 -101.88 -44.97
C VAL A 152 -72.19 -101.07 -45.52
N PHE A 153 -72.17 -100.71 -46.81
CA PHE A 153 -71.09 -99.90 -47.40
C PHE A 153 -71.26 -98.38 -47.21
N LYS A 154 -72.50 -97.88 -46.99
CA LYS A 154 -72.75 -96.45 -46.76
C LYS A 154 -72.40 -95.97 -45.34
N LYS A 155 -72.32 -96.87 -44.36
CA LYS A 155 -71.91 -96.52 -42.98
C LYS A 155 -70.41 -96.26 -42.87
N GLU A 156 -69.58 -97.03 -43.60
CA GLU A 156 -68.13 -96.82 -43.65
C GLU A 156 -67.74 -95.55 -44.43
N ALA A 157 -68.47 -95.22 -45.50
CA ALA A 157 -68.27 -93.96 -46.24
C ALA A 157 -68.74 -92.71 -45.48
N SER A 158 -69.75 -92.84 -44.61
CA SER A 158 -70.24 -91.79 -43.72
C SER A 158 -69.23 -91.46 -42.61
N ASP A 159 -68.72 -92.48 -41.94
CA ASP A 159 -67.76 -92.31 -40.84
C ASP A 159 -66.41 -91.78 -41.33
N GLU A 160 -65.98 -92.16 -42.55
CA GLU A 160 -64.81 -91.57 -43.22
C GLU A 160 -65.04 -90.10 -43.62
N ARG A 161 -66.26 -89.72 -44.01
CA ARG A 161 -66.61 -88.31 -44.29
C ARG A 161 -66.59 -87.45 -43.03
N LEU A 162 -67.06 -87.98 -41.90
CA LEU A 162 -67.06 -87.30 -40.61
C LEU A 162 -65.62 -87.13 -40.08
N ARG A 163 -64.78 -88.16 -40.19
CA ARG A 163 -63.34 -88.04 -39.88
C ARG A 163 -62.63 -87.02 -40.75
N ARG A 164 -63.01 -86.90 -42.04
CA ARG A 164 -62.45 -85.86 -42.92
C ARG A 164 -62.90 -84.45 -42.51
N ILE A 165 -64.16 -84.25 -42.17
CA ILE A 165 -64.67 -82.96 -41.68
C ILE A 165 -64.03 -82.58 -40.33
N GLU A 166 -63.88 -83.52 -39.40
CA GLU A 166 -63.16 -83.30 -38.13
C GLU A 166 -61.68 -83.03 -38.38
N SER A 167 -61.05 -83.72 -39.32
CA SER A 167 -59.66 -83.47 -39.72
C SER A 167 -59.48 -82.10 -40.40
N GLU A 168 -60.46 -81.64 -41.18
CA GLU A 168 -60.45 -80.31 -41.80
C GLU A 168 -60.77 -79.21 -40.80
N GLN A 169 -61.65 -79.43 -39.82
CA GLN A 169 -61.90 -78.48 -38.72
C GLN A 169 -60.71 -78.39 -37.77
N THR A 170 -60.07 -79.51 -37.45
CA THR A 170 -58.82 -79.51 -36.65
C THR A 170 -57.66 -78.89 -37.43
N ALA A 171 -57.57 -79.09 -38.75
CA ALA A 171 -56.62 -78.39 -39.61
C ALA A 171 -56.89 -76.88 -39.67
N ARG A 172 -58.15 -76.44 -39.87
CA ARG A 172 -58.52 -75.02 -39.90
C ARG A 172 -58.34 -74.33 -38.56
N THR A 173 -58.63 -74.99 -37.44
CA THR A 173 -58.36 -74.45 -36.10
C THR A 173 -56.86 -74.41 -35.82
N SER A 174 -56.09 -75.39 -36.29
CA SER A 174 -54.62 -75.37 -36.24
C SER A 174 -54.03 -74.22 -37.05
N GLU A 175 -54.52 -73.99 -38.28
CA GLU A 175 -54.14 -72.87 -39.14
C GLU A 175 -54.54 -71.51 -38.54
N ALA A 176 -55.75 -71.39 -37.99
CA ALA A 176 -56.19 -70.18 -37.29
C ALA A 176 -55.33 -69.89 -36.06
N ASN A 177 -54.99 -70.91 -35.27
CA ASN A 177 -54.06 -70.79 -34.14
C ASN A 177 -52.64 -70.43 -34.60
N GLN A 178 -52.21 -70.91 -35.77
CA GLN A 178 -50.91 -70.56 -36.36
C GLN A 178 -50.88 -69.09 -36.82
N VAL A 179 -51.93 -68.60 -37.47
CA VAL A 179 -52.08 -67.20 -37.88
C VAL A 179 -52.15 -66.28 -36.67
N GLN A 180 -52.87 -66.67 -35.61
CA GLN A 180 -52.92 -65.90 -34.36
C GLN A 180 -51.54 -65.81 -33.68
N ARG A 181 -50.81 -66.93 -33.60
CA ARG A 181 -49.42 -66.93 -33.11
C ARG A 181 -48.50 -66.07 -33.97
N GLN A 182 -48.67 -66.07 -35.29
CA GLN A 182 -47.90 -65.20 -36.19
C GLN A 182 -48.17 -63.72 -35.91
N LYS A 183 -49.44 -63.34 -35.77
CA LYS A 183 -49.83 -61.97 -35.43
C LYS A 183 -49.26 -61.53 -34.07
N GLU A 184 -49.35 -62.37 -33.05
CA GLU A 184 -48.74 -62.10 -31.74
C GLU A 184 -47.21 -61.94 -31.85
N THR A 185 -46.54 -62.78 -32.64
CA THR A 185 -45.09 -62.65 -32.87
C THR A 185 -44.71 -61.39 -33.65
N GLU A 186 -45.54 -60.94 -34.59
CA GLU A 186 -45.34 -59.69 -35.34
C GLU A 186 -45.54 -58.46 -34.45
N GLU A 187 -46.54 -58.48 -33.58
CA GLU A 187 -46.76 -57.42 -32.58
C GLU A 187 -45.59 -57.36 -31.59
N HIS A 188 -45.11 -58.51 -31.11
CA HIS A 188 -43.91 -58.61 -30.27
C HIS A 188 -42.66 -58.11 -31.01
N LEU A 189 -42.48 -58.47 -32.28
CA LEU A 189 -41.36 -58.02 -33.10
C LEU A 189 -41.38 -56.50 -33.29
N SER A 190 -42.55 -55.91 -33.57
CA SER A 190 -42.72 -54.46 -33.68
C SER A 190 -42.38 -53.75 -32.37
N LYS A 191 -42.79 -54.31 -31.22
CA LYS A 191 -42.47 -53.75 -29.90
C LYS A 191 -40.97 -53.78 -29.62
N ILE A 192 -40.31 -54.91 -29.91
CA ILE A 192 -38.85 -55.05 -29.77
C ILE A 192 -38.12 -54.09 -30.70
N GLN A 193 -38.58 -53.90 -31.94
CA GLN A 193 -37.99 -52.94 -32.87
C GLN A 193 -38.10 -51.48 -32.37
N GLN A 194 -39.23 -51.12 -31.77
CA GLN A 194 -39.43 -49.80 -31.18
C GLN A 194 -38.53 -49.58 -29.95
N GLU A 195 -38.41 -50.58 -29.07
CA GLU A 195 -37.49 -50.54 -27.93
C GLU A 195 -36.02 -50.43 -28.40
N LEU A 196 -35.64 -51.17 -29.44
CA LEU A 196 -34.30 -51.09 -30.04
C LEU A 196 -34.01 -49.68 -30.59
N GLN A 197 -34.99 -49.04 -31.24
CA GLN A 197 -34.84 -47.66 -31.71
C GLN A 197 -34.68 -46.67 -30.56
N GLN A 198 -35.46 -46.81 -29.48
CA GLN A 198 -35.32 -45.95 -28.31
C GLN A 198 -33.96 -46.13 -27.62
N VAL A 199 -33.48 -47.37 -27.50
CA VAL A 199 -32.17 -47.66 -26.93
C VAL A 199 -31.06 -47.06 -27.80
N LYS A 200 -31.16 -47.19 -29.13
CA LYS A 200 -30.20 -46.55 -30.06
C LYS A 200 -30.18 -45.02 -29.90
N ALA A 201 -31.34 -44.37 -29.87
CA ALA A 201 -31.42 -42.93 -29.67
C ALA A 201 -30.78 -42.48 -28.33
N ARG A 202 -31.04 -43.23 -27.25
CA ARG A 202 -30.39 -42.98 -25.94
C ARG A 202 -28.88 -43.21 -26.00
N GLN A 203 -28.43 -44.24 -26.71
CA GLN A 203 -27.00 -44.52 -26.88
C GLN A 203 -26.30 -43.38 -27.64
N ASP A 204 -26.91 -42.85 -28.69
CA ASP A 204 -26.38 -41.71 -29.46
C ASP A 204 -26.35 -40.43 -28.61
N GLU A 205 -27.38 -40.18 -27.80
CA GLU A 205 -27.42 -39.06 -26.86
C GLU A 205 -26.30 -39.15 -25.82
N VAL A 206 -26.14 -40.32 -25.19
CA VAL A 206 -25.06 -40.57 -24.22
C VAL A 206 -23.68 -40.44 -24.89
N ALA A 207 -23.51 -40.94 -26.12
CA ALA A 207 -22.25 -40.81 -26.86
C ALA A 207 -21.90 -39.33 -27.13
N ASN A 208 -22.88 -38.52 -27.51
CA ASN A 208 -22.70 -37.08 -27.71
C ASN A 208 -22.37 -36.36 -26.40
N GLN A 209 -23.04 -36.69 -25.30
CA GLN A 209 -22.74 -36.14 -23.98
C GLN A 209 -21.33 -36.51 -23.52
N LEU A 210 -20.92 -37.77 -23.71
CA LEU A 210 -19.57 -38.24 -23.40
C LEU A 210 -18.51 -37.51 -24.23
N GLN A 211 -18.76 -37.32 -25.53
CA GLN A 211 -17.83 -36.59 -26.40
C GLN A 211 -17.68 -35.13 -25.95
N LYS A 212 -18.79 -34.48 -25.57
CA LYS A 212 -18.76 -33.12 -25.02
C LYS A 212 -17.98 -33.07 -23.71
N ALA A 213 -18.29 -33.96 -22.77
CA ALA A 213 -17.60 -34.04 -21.49
C ALA A 213 -16.09 -34.30 -21.64
N ASN A 214 -15.70 -35.15 -22.60
CA ASN A 214 -14.29 -35.40 -22.91
C ASN A 214 -13.58 -34.15 -23.43
N LYS A 215 -14.21 -33.37 -24.34
CA LYS A 215 -13.65 -32.10 -24.81
C LYS A 215 -13.52 -31.08 -23.69
N ASP A 216 -14.53 -30.97 -22.83
CA ASP A 216 -14.52 -30.06 -21.68
C ASP A 216 -13.42 -30.46 -20.68
N ASN A 217 -13.22 -31.76 -20.45
CA ASN A 217 -12.16 -32.28 -19.58
C ASN A 217 -10.76 -32.04 -20.17
N GLU A 218 -10.57 -32.25 -21.47
CA GLU A 218 -9.30 -31.93 -22.16
C GLU A 218 -8.99 -30.43 -22.09
N HIS A 219 -10.00 -29.58 -22.26
CA HIS A 219 -9.85 -28.13 -22.10
C HIS A 219 -9.45 -27.76 -20.66
N ALA A 220 -10.11 -28.34 -19.65
CA ALA A 220 -9.77 -28.10 -18.25
C ALA A 220 -8.36 -28.60 -17.89
N GLN A 221 -7.93 -29.74 -18.43
CA GLN A 221 -6.56 -30.26 -18.24
C GLN A 221 -5.52 -29.33 -18.87
N ASN A 222 -5.77 -28.80 -20.06
CA ASN A 222 -4.88 -27.86 -20.73
C ASN A 222 -4.77 -26.55 -19.93
N GLN A 223 -5.90 -25.99 -19.46
CA GLN A 223 -5.89 -24.81 -18.58
C GLN A 223 -5.11 -25.06 -17.27
N LEU A 224 -5.28 -26.24 -16.67
CA LEU A 224 -4.54 -26.62 -15.46
C LEU A 224 -3.04 -26.75 -15.74
N LEU A 225 -2.64 -27.29 -16.89
CA LEU A 225 -1.25 -27.43 -17.29
C LEU A 225 -0.60 -26.05 -17.54
N GLU A 226 -1.29 -25.15 -18.25
CA GLU A 226 -0.84 -23.78 -18.46
C GLU A 226 -0.69 -23.02 -17.13
N SER A 227 -1.69 -23.13 -16.26
CA SER A 227 -1.64 -22.53 -14.92
C SER A 227 -0.48 -23.10 -14.09
N LYS A 228 -0.25 -24.41 -14.11
CA LYS A 228 0.90 -25.04 -13.42
C LYS A 228 2.24 -24.55 -13.99
N LYS A 229 2.36 -24.43 -15.30
CA LYS A 229 3.57 -23.91 -15.95
C LYS A 229 3.83 -22.47 -15.53
N PHE A 230 2.81 -21.62 -15.56
CA PHE A 230 2.89 -20.23 -15.11
C PHE A 230 3.33 -20.14 -13.64
N HIS A 231 2.70 -20.89 -12.74
CA HIS A 231 3.08 -20.91 -11.32
C HIS A 231 4.50 -21.44 -11.10
N SER A 232 4.95 -22.44 -11.88
CA SER A 232 6.32 -22.95 -11.80
C SER A 232 7.35 -21.90 -12.21
N GLU A 233 7.08 -21.14 -13.28
CA GLU A 233 7.95 -20.06 -13.74
C GLU A 233 8.02 -18.90 -12.73
N GLU A 234 6.88 -18.51 -12.15
CA GLU A 234 6.85 -17.48 -11.10
C GLU A 234 7.57 -17.94 -9.83
N LEU A 235 7.40 -19.19 -9.42
CA LEU A 235 8.10 -19.74 -8.26
C LEU A 235 9.61 -19.75 -8.47
N GLN A 236 10.09 -20.05 -9.69
CA GLN A 236 11.50 -19.98 -10.03
C GLN A 236 12.05 -18.55 -9.91
N LYS A 237 11.34 -17.55 -10.44
CA LYS A 237 11.72 -16.13 -10.31
C LYS A 237 11.79 -15.68 -8.86
N VAL A 238 10.79 -16.05 -8.05
CA VAL A 238 10.77 -15.74 -6.62
C VAL A 238 11.95 -16.41 -5.90
N ASN A 239 12.27 -17.65 -6.24
CA ASN A 239 13.38 -18.37 -5.64
C ASN A 239 14.74 -17.74 -6.00
N GLU A 240 14.94 -17.37 -7.28
CA GLU A 240 16.14 -16.64 -7.73
C GLU A 240 16.27 -15.28 -7.02
N HIS A 241 15.17 -14.54 -6.89
CA HIS A 241 15.17 -13.27 -6.17
C HIS A 241 15.49 -13.45 -4.67
N SER A 242 14.91 -14.46 -4.03
CA SER A 242 15.18 -14.81 -2.63
C SER A 242 16.66 -15.15 -2.40
N LEU A 243 17.25 -15.94 -3.31
CA LEU A 243 18.67 -16.30 -3.25
C LEU A 243 19.58 -15.06 -3.39
N ASN A 244 19.26 -14.15 -4.32
CA ASN A 244 20.00 -12.91 -4.50
C ASN A 244 19.90 -12.02 -3.23
N LEU A 245 18.69 -11.89 -2.66
CA LEU A 245 18.50 -11.11 -1.44
C LEU A 245 19.27 -11.71 -0.26
N GLN A 246 19.32 -13.04 -0.15
CA GLN A 246 20.11 -13.73 0.88
C GLN A 246 21.61 -13.51 0.71
N HIS A 247 22.11 -13.48 -0.53
CA HIS A 247 23.50 -13.13 -0.84
C HIS A 247 23.82 -11.69 -0.41
N GLN A 248 22.98 -10.71 -0.81
CA GLN A 248 23.14 -9.31 -0.43
C GLN A 248 23.11 -9.11 1.09
N LEU A 249 22.22 -9.80 1.80
CA LEU A 249 22.15 -9.76 3.25
C LEU A 249 23.43 -10.29 3.89
N THR A 250 24.04 -11.31 3.30
CA THR A 250 25.29 -11.91 3.79
C THR A 250 26.47 -10.96 3.60
N GLU A 251 26.62 -10.37 2.41
CA GLU A 251 27.63 -9.34 2.15
C GLU A 251 27.48 -8.12 3.08
N SER A 252 26.25 -7.67 3.29
CA SER A 252 25.98 -6.53 4.18
C SER A 252 26.37 -6.83 5.63
N LYS A 253 26.09 -8.06 6.12
CA LYS A 253 26.53 -8.51 7.45
C LYS A 253 28.05 -8.56 7.57
N GLU A 254 28.76 -9.05 6.55
CA GLU A 254 30.23 -9.04 6.56
C GLU A 254 30.79 -7.62 6.60
N ARG A 255 30.25 -6.69 5.79
CA ARG A 255 30.64 -5.27 5.83
C ARG A 255 30.41 -4.66 7.20
N TYR A 256 29.27 -4.95 7.83
CA TYR A 256 28.95 -4.49 9.17
C TYR A 256 29.98 -4.99 10.19
N ASN A 257 30.31 -6.29 10.16
CA ASN A 257 31.31 -6.87 11.07
C ASN A 257 32.71 -6.26 10.87
N GLN A 258 33.10 -5.99 9.61
CA GLN A 258 34.36 -5.31 9.30
C GLN A 258 34.39 -3.88 9.84
N LEU A 259 33.29 -3.13 9.68
CA LEU A 259 33.16 -1.77 10.21
C LEU A 259 33.21 -1.77 11.74
N GLN A 260 32.55 -2.72 12.40
CA GLN A 260 32.57 -2.84 13.84
C GLN A 260 33.98 -3.16 14.37
N SER A 261 34.70 -4.08 13.73
CA SER A 261 36.10 -4.35 14.07
C SER A 261 37.00 -3.12 13.89
N LYS A 262 36.84 -2.36 12.80
CA LYS A 262 37.55 -1.09 12.60
C LYS A 262 37.22 -0.07 13.69
N HIS A 263 35.95 0.04 14.09
CA HIS A 263 35.52 0.92 15.16
C HIS A 263 36.20 0.59 16.49
N ASP A 264 36.27 -0.69 16.84
CA ASP A 264 36.94 -1.15 18.07
C ASP A 264 38.45 -0.85 18.07
N VAL A 265 39.10 -0.97 16.91
CA VAL A 265 40.52 -0.59 16.74
C VAL A 265 40.70 0.91 16.93
N LEU A 266 39.88 1.74 16.27
CA LEU A 266 39.94 3.20 16.38
C LEU A 266 39.67 3.67 17.81
N LEU A 267 38.75 3.04 18.54
CA LEU A 267 38.51 3.34 19.96
C LEU A 267 39.76 3.07 20.81
N LYS A 268 40.44 1.93 20.58
CA LYS A 268 41.70 1.63 21.29
C LYS A 268 42.81 2.62 20.94
N GLU A 269 42.92 3.02 19.69
CA GLU A 269 43.89 4.04 19.25
C GLU A 269 43.62 5.38 19.92
N ARG A 270 42.36 5.83 19.93
CA ARG A 270 41.91 7.04 20.64
C ARG A 270 42.29 7.00 22.11
N ASP A 271 41.96 5.91 22.80
CA ASP A 271 42.23 5.78 24.24
C ASP A 271 43.73 5.78 24.54
N THR A 272 44.53 5.18 23.65
CA THR A 272 45.99 5.18 23.76
C THR A 272 46.54 6.59 23.53
N ALA A 273 46.04 7.31 22.52
CA ALA A 273 46.41 8.69 22.25
C ALA A 273 46.04 9.62 23.41
N LEU A 274 44.85 9.47 24.00
CA LEU A 274 44.42 10.23 25.17
C LEU A 274 45.35 9.99 26.37
N LYS A 275 45.75 8.74 26.64
CA LYS A 275 46.71 8.42 27.71
C LYS A 275 48.07 9.08 27.48
N GLU A 276 48.58 9.08 26.25
CA GLU A 276 49.85 9.75 25.94
C GLU A 276 49.73 11.28 26.00
N VAL A 277 48.61 11.86 25.56
CA VAL A 277 48.34 13.30 25.74
C VAL A 277 48.24 13.68 27.22
N GLU A 278 47.60 12.87 28.06
CA GLU A 278 47.57 13.09 29.52
C GLU A 278 48.97 13.01 30.14
N LYS A 279 49.78 12.05 29.72
CA LYS A 279 51.17 11.89 30.18
C LYS A 279 52.04 13.07 29.73
N LEU A 280 51.86 13.57 28.51
CA LEU A 280 52.51 14.77 28.01
C LEU A 280 52.01 16.02 28.73
N ARG A 281 50.71 16.16 29.02
CA ARG A 281 50.15 17.24 29.86
C ARG A 281 50.74 17.22 31.27
N ARG A 282 50.89 16.05 31.88
CA ARG A 282 51.54 15.90 33.20
C ARG A 282 53.02 16.25 33.18
N ARG A 283 53.71 16.06 32.04
CA ARG A 283 55.11 16.47 31.83
C ARG A 283 55.25 17.95 31.43
N SER A 284 54.22 18.51 30.79
CA SER A 284 54.12 19.91 30.39
C SER A 284 53.39 20.78 31.41
N THR A 285 53.33 20.34 32.68
CA THR A 285 53.22 21.23 33.85
C THR A 285 54.53 22.01 34.03
N ALA A 286 55.01 22.63 32.95
CA ALA A 286 56.02 23.66 33.05
C ALA A 286 55.38 24.75 33.90
N MET A 287 55.80 24.83 35.16
CA MET A 287 55.48 25.95 36.02
C MET A 287 55.72 27.23 35.20
N PRO A 288 54.79 28.19 35.20
CA PRO A 288 55.11 29.53 34.72
C PRO A 288 56.38 30.01 35.42
N CYS A 289 57.17 30.86 34.76
CA CYS A 289 58.55 31.18 35.17
C CYS A 289 58.66 31.38 36.69
N VAL A 290 59.61 30.69 37.32
CA VAL A 290 59.82 30.82 38.77
C VAL A 290 60.64 32.08 39.00
N PHE A 291 60.11 33.00 39.79
CA PHE A 291 60.78 34.23 40.21
C PHE A 291 61.19 34.13 41.68
N SER A 292 62.33 34.70 42.04
CA SER A 292 62.76 34.79 43.45
C SER A 292 62.11 35.98 44.14
N LEU A 293 61.98 35.94 45.47
CA LEU A 293 61.50 37.09 46.24
C LEU A 293 62.32 38.36 45.96
N ALA A 294 63.65 38.24 45.92
CA ALA A 294 64.55 39.37 45.65
C ALA A 294 64.38 39.99 44.25
N GLU A 295 63.97 39.20 43.24
CA GLU A 295 63.61 39.73 41.93
C GLU A 295 62.33 40.56 41.98
N LEU A 296 61.32 40.09 42.72
CA LEU A 296 60.04 40.78 42.84
C LEU A 296 60.12 42.02 43.73
N GLU A 297 60.90 41.98 44.82
CA GLU A 297 61.19 43.15 45.67
C GLU A 297 61.83 44.28 44.87
N ARG A 298 62.83 43.95 44.03
CA ARG A 298 63.47 44.95 43.17
C ARG A 298 62.51 45.51 42.12
N ALA A 299 61.65 44.65 41.56
CA ALA A 299 60.69 45.04 40.54
C ALA A 299 59.59 45.98 41.09
N THR A 300 59.31 45.94 42.40
CA THR A 300 58.26 46.72 43.07
C THR A 300 58.79 47.81 44.01
N GLU A 301 60.10 48.08 43.98
CA GLU A 301 60.75 49.02 44.91
C GLU A 301 60.47 48.67 46.39
N ASN A 302 60.69 47.40 46.74
CA ASN A 302 60.37 46.80 48.05
C ASN A 302 58.88 46.92 48.41
N PHE A 303 58.00 46.65 47.43
CA PHE A 303 56.54 46.76 47.59
C PHE A 303 56.10 48.15 48.08
N SER A 304 56.72 49.20 47.52
CA SER A 304 56.40 50.59 47.84
C SER A 304 54.90 50.87 47.62
N THR A 305 54.33 51.74 48.45
CA THR A 305 52.94 52.20 48.32
C THR A 305 52.70 52.91 46.99
N SER A 306 53.72 53.54 46.39
CA SER A 306 53.64 54.17 45.06
C SER A 306 53.42 53.16 43.93
N MET A 307 53.83 51.90 44.14
CA MET A 307 53.67 50.81 43.18
C MET A 307 52.38 50.02 43.42
N LYS A 308 51.69 50.24 44.54
CA LYS A 308 50.46 49.53 44.88
C LYS A 308 49.34 49.99 43.95
N PHE A 309 48.83 49.06 43.14
CA PHE A 309 47.73 49.31 42.21
C PHE A 309 46.37 49.03 42.85
N ARG A 310 46.27 47.93 43.59
CA ARG A 310 45.01 47.51 44.21
C ARG A 310 45.26 46.77 45.53
N GLU A 311 44.35 46.94 46.47
CA GLU A 311 44.26 46.14 47.69
C GLU A 311 42.88 45.50 47.77
N CYS A 312 42.85 44.17 47.78
CA CYS A 312 41.66 43.38 48.08
C CYS A 312 41.92 42.62 49.37
N GLY A 313 40.88 42.29 50.15
CA GLY A 313 41.05 41.65 51.47
C GLY A 313 41.87 40.34 51.49
N VAL A 314 42.03 39.68 50.34
CA VAL A 314 42.78 38.43 50.17
C VAL A 314 44.11 38.60 49.42
N ALA A 315 44.33 39.75 48.76
CA ALA A 315 45.51 39.99 47.93
C ALA A 315 45.84 41.48 47.73
N SER A 316 47.11 41.83 47.67
CA SER A 316 47.57 43.15 47.20
C SER A 316 48.22 43.02 45.83
N VAL A 317 47.89 43.90 44.89
CA VAL A 317 48.48 43.92 43.53
C VAL A 317 49.36 45.14 43.37
N TYR A 318 50.60 44.90 42.97
CA TYR A 318 51.62 45.92 42.72
C TYR A 318 51.98 45.97 41.24
N ARG A 319 52.19 47.16 40.71
CA ARG A 319 52.87 47.35 39.42
C ARG A 319 54.36 47.13 39.61
N GLY A 320 55.02 46.58 38.61
CA GLY A 320 56.47 46.44 38.64
C GLY A 320 57.09 46.35 37.25
N VAL A 321 58.42 46.45 37.21
CA VAL A 321 59.21 46.22 36.00
C VAL A 321 60.15 45.06 36.25
N LEU A 322 59.87 43.92 35.63
CA LEU A 322 60.62 42.69 35.78
C LEU A 322 61.30 42.35 34.45
N ARG A 323 62.65 42.32 34.43
CA ARG A 323 63.44 42.05 33.21
C ARG A 323 63.04 42.95 32.03
N ASN A 324 62.86 44.24 32.29
CA ASN A 324 62.38 45.27 31.34
C ASN A 324 60.94 45.08 30.82
N MET A 325 60.16 44.18 31.43
CA MET A 325 58.73 44.01 31.14
C MET A 325 57.89 44.62 32.25
N LYS A 326 56.86 45.39 31.89
CA LYS A 326 55.85 45.84 32.85
C LYS A 326 54.99 44.65 33.26
N VAL A 327 54.80 44.47 34.56
CA VAL A 327 54.06 43.33 35.13
C VAL A 327 53.13 43.79 36.24
N ALA A 328 52.13 42.95 36.54
CA ALA A 328 51.30 43.06 37.73
C ALA A 328 51.66 41.92 38.69
N ILE A 329 52.05 42.24 39.93
CA ILE A 329 52.50 41.29 40.93
C ILE A 329 51.42 41.21 42.02
N LYS A 330 50.70 40.10 42.04
CA LYS A 330 49.65 39.78 43.03
C LYS A 330 50.29 39.05 44.20
N VAL A 331 50.27 39.68 45.37
CA VAL A 331 50.76 39.16 46.64
C VAL A 331 49.57 38.63 47.43
N LEU A 332 49.52 37.30 47.63
CA LEU A 332 48.47 36.64 48.40
C LEU A 332 48.82 36.62 49.90
N ARG A 333 47.81 36.51 50.76
CA ARG A 333 48.05 36.37 52.21
C ARG A 333 48.87 35.11 52.51
N HIS A 334 49.69 35.18 53.56
CA HIS A 334 50.52 34.05 54.01
C HIS A 334 49.76 33.00 54.86
N ASP A 335 48.43 33.11 54.96
CA ASP A 335 47.57 32.17 55.69
C ASP A 335 47.23 30.91 54.87
N GLY A 336 46.51 29.96 55.48
CA GLY A 336 46.10 28.72 54.81
C GLY A 336 45.25 28.96 53.56
N GLN A 337 44.42 30.00 53.56
CA GLN A 337 43.54 30.36 52.45
C GLN A 337 44.35 30.91 51.27
N GLY A 338 45.24 31.87 51.49
CA GLY A 338 46.09 32.44 50.44
C GLY A 338 47.03 31.41 49.81
N ARG A 339 47.55 30.45 50.59
CA ARG A 339 48.32 29.31 50.05
C ARG A 339 47.48 28.37 49.19
N SER A 340 46.22 28.11 49.57
CA SER A 340 45.30 27.30 48.76
C SER A 340 44.98 27.98 47.44
N GLN A 341 44.68 29.28 47.49
CA GLN A 341 44.42 30.11 46.32
C GLN A 341 45.65 30.17 45.39
N PHE A 342 46.86 30.35 45.93
CA PHE A 342 48.09 30.32 45.14
C PHE A 342 48.23 29.02 44.35
N LYS A 343 48.07 27.87 45.03
CA LYS A 343 48.17 26.55 44.38
C LYS A 343 47.10 26.38 43.30
N GLN A 344 45.88 26.83 43.56
CA GLN A 344 44.76 26.75 42.63
C GLN A 344 44.98 27.62 41.39
N GLU A 345 45.32 28.90 41.56
CA GLU A 345 45.60 29.82 40.45
C GLU A 345 46.75 29.29 39.58
N VAL A 346 47.86 28.84 40.18
CA VAL A 346 48.98 28.22 39.44
C VAL A 346 48.52 26.98 38.67
N ALA A 347 47.75 26.09 39.31
CA ALA A 347 47.29 24.85 38.70
C ALA A 347 46.38 25.10 37.49
N ILE A 348 45.49 26.09 37.58
CA ILE A 348 44.56 26.44 36.51
C ILE A 348 45.32 27.14 35.38
N HIS A 349 46.04 28.22 35.68
CA HIS A 349 46.75 29.01 34.66
C HIS A 349 47.87 28.23 33.93
N SER A 350 48.43 27.18 34.55
CA SER A 350 49.38 26.30 33.84
C SER A 350 48.74 25.46 32.73
N ARG A 351 47.42 25.30 32.73
CA ARG A 351 46.67 24.43 31.82
C ARG A 351 45.87 25.17 30.75
N VAL A 352 45.61 26.46 30.95
CA VAL A 352 44.70 27.23 30.09
C VAL A 352 45.35 28.51 29.58
N ARG A 353 45.14 28.82 28.30
CA ARG A 353 45.57 30.06 27.64
C ARG A 353 44.53 30.44 26.62
N HIS A 354 44.07 31.69 26.67
CA HIS A 354 43.08 32.24 25.76
C HIS A 354 43.32 33.75 25.62
N PRO A 355 43.08 34.36 24.45
CA PRO A 355 43.34 35.79 24.22
C PRO A 355 42.69 36.71 25.25
N ASN A 356 41.48 36.37 25.71
CA ASN A 356 40.69 37.14 26.68
C ASN A 356 40.80 36.64 28.13
N LEU A 357 41.84 35.88 28.47
CA LEU A 357 42.20 35.56 29.85
C LEU A 357 43.50 36.28 30.22
N ALA A 358 43.60 36.78 31.45
CA ALA A 358 44.83 37.38 31.97
C ALA A 358 45.95 36.34 32.03
N THR A 359 47.09 36.67 31.44
CA THR A 359 48.21 35.74 31.29
C THR A 359 49.07 35.70 32.56
N LEU A 360 49.17 34.53 33.19
CA LEU A 360 50.14 34.27 34.26
C LEU A 360 51.53 34.05 33.64
N LEU A 361 52.44 34.99 33.89
CA LEU A 361 53.82 34.94 33.40
C LEU A 361 54.71 34.07 34.29
N GLY A 362 54.46 34.08 35.59
CA GLY A 362 55.30 33.41 36.58
C GLY A 362 54.74 33.42 37.99
N ALA A 363 55.47 32.78 38.89
CA ALA A 363 55.12 32.73 40.30
C ALA A 363 56.37 32.70 41.19
N CYS A 364 56.29 33.32 42.37
CA CYS A 364 57.25 33.16 43.45
C CYS A 364 56.63 32.26 44.53
N LYS A 365 57.17 31.04 44.64
CA LYS A 365 56.67 30.01 45.58
C LYS A 365 56.99 30.34 47.03
N GLU A 366 58.11 31.03 47.29
CA GLU A 366 58.60 31.37 48.62
C GLU A 366 57.59 32.24 49.38
N SER A 367 56.96 33.17 48.66
CA SER A 367 56.06 34.17 49.23
C SER A 367 54.64 34.17 48.66
N SER A 368 54.22 33.08 48.01
CA SER A 368 52.88 32.95 47.39
C SER A 368 52.50 34.13 46.49
N MET A 369 53.42 34.59 45.62
CA MET A 369 53.18 35.72 44.72
C MET A 369 53.00 35.27 43.28
N LEU A 370 52.08 35.89 42.56
CA LEU A 370 51.77 35.59 41.16
C LEU A 370 52.12 36.81 40.30
N VAL A 371 52.71 36.55 39.14
CA VAL A 371 53.16 37.60 38.21
C VAL A 371 52.36 37.50 36.93
N TYR A 372 51.56 38.51 36.65
CA TYR A 372 50.67 38.62 35.51
C TYR A 372 51.18 39.66 34.49
N GLU A 373 50.66 39.59 33.26
CA GLU A 373 50.80 40.66 32.28
C GLU A 373 50.27 42.00 32.82
N SER A 374 50.88 43.10 32.39
CA SER A 374 50.41 44.44 32.78
C SER A 374 49.26 44.89 31.88
N LEU A 375 48.14 45.26 32.52
CA LEU A 375 46.92 45.72 31.87
C LEU A 375 46.72 47.21 32.20
N PRO A 376 47.21 48.13 31.35
CA PRO A 376 47.41 49.54 31.72
C PRO A 376 46.10 50.33 31.84
N ASN A 377 45.04 49.90 31.17
CA ASN A 377 43.75 50.59 31.18
C ASN A 377 42.88 50.23 32.39
N GLY A 378 43.34 49.37 33.30
CA GLY A 378 42.60 49.03 34.51
C GLY A 378 41.44 48.08 34.26
N SER A 379 40.50 48.05 35.19
CA SER A 379 39.32 47.17 35.18
C SER A 379 38.11 47.87 34.57
N LEU A 380 37.14 47.08 34.10
CA LEU A 380 35.89 47.58 33.54
C LEU A 380 35.07 48.37 34.57
N GLU A 381 35.19 48.04 35.86
CA GLU A 381 34.56 48.83 36.94
C GLU A 381 35.09 50.27 36.98
N ASP A 382 36.38 50.49 36.67
CA ASP A 382 36.98 51.83 36.66
C ASP A 382 36.33 52.72 35.58
N PHE A 383 35.87 52.13 34.48
CA PHE A 383 35.14 52.82 33.41
C PHE A 383 33.65 53.04 33.74
N LEU A 384 33.02 52.08 34.43
CA LEU A 384 31.59 52.12 34.75
C LEU A 384 31.28 52.97 36.00
N SER A 385 32.26 53.16 36.88
CA SER A 385 32.13 54.00 38.09
C SER A 385 32.66 55.43 37.89
N CYS A 386 33.28 55.75 36.76
CA CYS A 386 33.82 57.09 36.49
C CYS A 386 32.69 58.08 36.14
N GLU A 387 32.55 59.14 36.94
CA GLU A 387 31.63 60.26 36.62
C GLU A 387 32.15 61.13 35.47
N ASP A 388 33.47 61.12 35.22
CA ASP A 388 34.14 61.98 34.25
C ASP A 388 34.07 61.35 32.84
N LYS A 389 33.07 61.78 32.05
CA LYS A 389 32.70 61.23 30.72
C LYS A 389 33.78 61.30 29.63
N ARG A 390 35.01 61.73 29.94
CA ARG A 390 36.13 61.84 28.98
C ARG A 390 36.82 60.51 28.69
N GLN A 391 36.50 59.45 29.43
CA GLN A 391 37.01 58.08 29.23
C GLN A 391 35.87 57.05 29.13
N THR A 392 34.84 57.31 28.32
CA THR A 392 33.72 56.36 28.21
C THR A 392 34.00 55.32 27.11
N LEU A 393 33.60 54.07 27.38
CA LEU A 393 33.62 53.01 26.39
C LEU A 393 32.43 53.19 25.45
N THR A 394 32.67 53.31 24.14
CA THR A 394 31.60 53.39 23.14
C THR A 394 30.80 52.10 23.11
N TRP A 395 29.57 52.14 22.60
CA TRP A 395 28.71 50.96 22.51
C TRP A 395 29.37 49.82 21.72
N GLN A 396 30.16 50.12 20.67
CA GLN A 396 30.89 49.12 19.90
C GLN A 396 31.93 48.39 20.76
N ILE A 397 32.67 49.14 21.58
CA ILE A 397 33.67 48.57 22.49
C ILE A 397 32.97 47.72 23.55
N ARG A 398 31.82 48.16 24.07
CA ARG A 398 31.04 47.39 25.06
C ARG A 398 30.53 46.06 24.48
N ILE A 399 29.99 46.06 23.26
CA ILE A 399 29.59 44.82 22.58
C ILE A 399 30.80 43.90 22.33
N ARG A 400 31.94 44.46 21.93
CA ARG A 400 33.19 43.69 21.80
C ARG A 400 33.58 43.02 23.11
N ILE A 401 33.57 43.76 24.21
CA ILE A 401 33.86 43.24 25.55
C ILE A 401 32.90 42.10 25.91
N ILE A 402 31.60 42.24 25.63
CA ILE A 402 30.60 41.17 25.87
C ILE A 402 30.97 39.90 25.10
N ALA A 403 31.32 40.02 23.82
CA ALA A 403 31.75 38.90 22.99
C ALA A 403 33.03 38.25 23.50
N GLU A 404 34.03 39.05 23.88
CA GLU A 404 35.30 38.57 24.41
C GLU A 404 35.14 37.82 25.74
N ILE A 405 34.31 38.33 26.65
CA ILE A 405 33.97 37.65 27.91
C ILE A 405 33.23 36.34 27.62
N CYS A 406 32.25 36.37 26.71
CA CYS A 406 31.49 35.18 26.34
C CYS A 406 32.42 34.08 25.76
N SER A 407 33.35 34.46 24.88
CA SER A 407 34.35 33.55 24.30
C SER A 407 35.22 32.90 25.37
N ALA A 408 35.73 33.69 26.31
CA ALA A 408 36.55 33.18 27.41
C ALA A 408 35.77 32.25 28.36
N LEU A 409 34.51 32.56 28.67
CA LEU A 409 33.67 31.69 29.51
C LEU A 409 33.36 30.36 28.83
N ILE A 410 33.02 30.37 27.53
CA ILE A 410 32.83 29.14 26.74
C ILE A 410 34.08 28.27 26.83
N PHE A 411 35.25 28.86 26.60
CA PHE A 411 36.53 28.16 26.68
C PHE A 411 36.80 27.53 28.06
N LEU A 412 36.47 28.24 29.15
CA LEU A 412 36.61 27.72 30.51
C LEU A 412 35.62 26.59 30.81
N HIS A 413 34.36 26.74 30.39
CA HIS A 413 33.27 25.79 30.62
C HIS A 413 33.42 24.50 29.81
N GLU A 414 34.05 24.57 28.63
CA GLU A 414 34.26 23.40 27.77
C GLU A 414 35.51 22.58 28.13
N ASN A 415 36.31 23.06 29.10
CA ASN A 415 37.50 22.33 29.56
C ASN A 415 37.16 20.94 30.09
N LYS A 416 38.03 19.96 29.82
CA LYS A 416 37.87 18.54 30.20
C LYS A 416 39.04 18.04 31.06
N PRO A 417 38.82 17.09 32.00
CA PRO A 417 37.57 16.35 32.25
C PRO A 417 36.47 17.19 32.93
N ASP A 418 36.87 18.17 33.74
CA ASP A 418 35.95 19.02 34.50
C ASP A 418 35.94 20.47 33.97
N PRO A 419 34.75 21.10 33.85
CA PRO A 419 34.62 22.50 33.49
C PRO A 419 35.29 23.40 34.54
N ILE A 420 35.93 24.49 34.10
CA ILE A 420 36.42 25.53 35.01
C ILE A 420 35.32 26.56 35.15
N VAL A 421 34.78 26.72 36.36
CA VAL A 421 33.84 27.80 36.67
C VAL A 421 34.65 29.02 37.14
N HIS A 422 34.37 30.20 36.58
CA HIS A 422 35.02 31.45 36.97
C HIS A 422 34.73 31.77 38.44
N GLY A 423 33.45 31.80 38.83
CA GLY A 423 32.99 31.87 40.22
C GLY A 423 32.97 33.27 40.84
N ASP A 424 33.73 34.22 40.31
CA ASP A 424 33.70 35.64 40.73
C ASP A 424 33.65 36.62 39.53
N LEU A 425 32.75 36.38 38.58
CA LEU A 425 32.65 37.21 37.37
C LEU A 425 31.97 38.55 37.69
N GLN A 426 32.72 39.64 37.58
CA GLN A 426 32.23 41.01 37.82
C GLN A 426 33.12 42.02 37.08
N PRO A 427 32.66 43.27 36.83
CA PRO A 427 33.45 44.26 36.09
C PRO A 427 34.82 44.56 36.73
N ALA A 428 34.96 44.42 38.04
CA ALA A 428 36.24 44.59 38.74
C ALA A 428 37.30 43.55 38.36
N ASN A 429 36.88 42.38 37.83
CA ASN A 429 37.74 41.26 37.41
C ASN A 429 37.85 41.13 35.88
N ILE A 430 37.31 42.11 35.14
CA ILE A 430 37.45 42.22 33.69
C ILE A 430 38.40 43.38 33.43
N PHE A 431 39.61 43.10 33.01
CA PHE A 431 40.63 44.11 32.75
C PHE A 431 40.75 44.45 31.27
N LEU A 432 41.19 45.66 30.96
CA LEU A 432 41.41 46.11 29.60
C LEU A 432 42.91 46.29 29.34
N ASP A 433 43.37 45.71 28.23
CA ASP A 433 44.73 45.94 27.74
C ASP A 433 44.85 47.33 27.06
N ALA A 434 46.03 47.64 26.52
CA ALA A 434 46.29 48.94 25.87
C ALA A 434 45.36 49.24 24.67
N ASN A 435 44.76 48.22 24.03
CA ASN A 435 43.87 48.32 22.88
C ASN A 435 42.38 48.18 23.27
N PHE A 436 42.07 48.20 24.57
CA PHE A 436 40.74 47.94 25.11
C PHE A 436 40.21 46.53 24.79
N VAL A 437 41.10 45.55 24.61
CA VAL A 437 40.73 44.13 24.57
C VAL A 437 40.56 43.66 26.00
N SER A 438 39.43 43.00 26.28
CA SER A 438 39.11 42.51 27.60
C SER A 438 39.85 41.22 27.96
N LYS A 439 40.22 41.14 29.23
CA LYS A 439 41.02 40.09 29.86
C LYS A 439 40.38 39.73 31.19
N LEU A 440 39.78 38.55 31.28
CA LEU A 440 39.25 38.00 32.52
C LEU A 440 40.39 37.57 33.44
N SER A 441 40.37 38.05 34.68
CA SER A 441 41.29 37.67 35.75
C SER A 441 40.56 36.92 36.86
N ASP A 442 41.31 36.36 37.81
CA ASP A 442 40.76 35.78 39.04
C ASP A 442 39.73 34.64 38.81
N PHE A 443 39.87 33.92 37.69
CA PHE A 443 39.02 32.80 37.34
C PHE A 443 39.44 31.51 38.05
N GLY A 444 38.43 30.69 38.39
CA GLY A 444 38.67 29.39 39.01
C GLY A 444 39.03 29.47 40.49
N ILE A 445 38.79 30.61 41.13
CA ILE A 445 38.91 30.79 42.57
C ILE A 445 37.54 30.48 43.20
N SER A 446 37.47 29.45 44.04
CA SER A 446 36.22 29.10 44.73
C SER A 446 35.99 30.02 45.93
N HIS A 447 35.34 31.16 45.71
CA HIS A 447 34.84 32.04 46.77
C HIS A 447 33.52 31.49 47.34
N LEU A 448 33.53 30.27 47.87
CA LEU A 448 32.40 29.80 48.68
C LEU A 448 32.34 30.68 49.94
N PRO A 449 31.20 31.32 50.26
CA PRO A 449 31.09 32.18 51.42
C PRO A 449 31.35 31.37 52.68
N ILE A 450 32.46 31.67 53.34
CA ILE A 450 32.76 31.15 54.67
C ILE A 450 31.78 31.85 55.62
N GLN A 451 31.12 31.10 56.50
CA GLN A 451 30.42 31.65 57.66
C GLN A 451 31.44 32.34 58.58
N SER A 452 31.85 33.57 58.27
CA SER A 452 32.59 34.40 59.21
C SER A 452 31.60 35.23 60.02
N ASN A 453 31.37 34.81 61.26
CA ASN A 453 30.71 35.57 62.31
C ASN A 453 31.56 36.79 62.74
N SER A 454 32.02 37.64 61.83
CA SER A 454 32.70 38.89 62.17
C SER A 454 32.02 40.08 61.52
N LYS A 455 31.13 40.70 62.30
CA LYS A 455 30.57 42.03 62.07
C LYS A 455 31.67 43.11 62.23
N SER A 456 32.64 43.18 61.33
CA SER A 456 33.42 44.41 61.10
C SER A 456 34.36 44.26 59.91
N THR A 457 34.02 44.91 58.80
CA THR A 457 34.95 45.76 58.03
C THR A 457 34.13 46.46 56.94
N LYS A 458 34.13 47.80 56.97
CA LYS A 458 33.46 48.65 55.98
C LYS A 458 34.34 48.76 54.73
N HIS A 459 34.51 47.71 53.93
CA HIS A 459 35.08 47.80 52.57
C HIS A 459 34.55 46.65 51.67
N PRO A 460 34.36 46.89 50.36
CA PRO A 460 33.52 46.07 49.47
C PRO A 460 34.32 44.86 48.96
N VAL A 461 34.29 43.74 49.68
CA VAL A 461 35.08 42.54 49.28
C VAL A 461 34.20 41.36 48.87
N ASP A 462 32.89 41.43 49.08
CA ASP A 462 31.93 40.43 48.62
C ASP A 462 30.58 41.13 48.36
N ASP A 463 30.47 41.86 47.25
CA ASP A 463 29.16 42.36 46.82
C ASP A 463 28.37 41.19 46.22
N PRO A 464 27.31 40.68 46.88
CA PRO A 464 26.53 39.55 46.37
C PRO A 464 25.74 39.90 45.10
N THR A 465 25.77 41.16 44.64
CA THR A 465 24.88 41.63 43.57
C THR A 465 25.14 40.94 42.22
N TYR A 466 26.36 40.48 41.94
CA TYR A 466 26.69 39.71 40.73
C TYR A 466 26.58 38.19 40.92
N LYS A 467 26.39 37.71 42.14
CA LYS A 467 26.38 36.27 42.45
C LYS A 467 25.02 35.66 42.14
N ASP A 468 25.07 34.47 41.56
CA ASP A 468 23.90 33.65 41.24
C ASP A 468 23.07 33.34 42.52
N PRO A 469 21.78 33.72 42.58
CA PRO A 469 20.93 33.47 43.74
C PRO A 469 20.78 31.97 44.04
N GLU A 470 20.75 31.10 43.02
CA GLU A 470 20.69 29.65 43.20
C GLU A 470 22.00 29.11 43.78
N CYS A 471 23.15 29.63 43.33
CA CYS A 471 24.45 29.31 43.91
C CYS A 471 24.56 29.75 45.37
N LEU A 472 24.05 30.95 45.70
CA LEU A 472 24.02 31.44 47.09
C LEU A 472 23.15 30.55 47.99
N ALA A 473 22.01 30.07 47.48
CA ALA A 473 21.11 29.19 48.22
C ALA A 473 21.68 27.77 48.38
N THR A 474 22.26 27.20 47.32
CA THR A 474 22.70 25.79 47.28
C THR A 474 24.16 25.58 47.69
N GLN A 475 24.95 26.65 47.75
CA GLN A 475 26.41 26.61 47.94
C GLN A 475 27.13 25.77 46.88
N LYS A 476 26.54 25.62 45.69
CA LYS A 476 27.08 24.84 44.57
C LYS A 476 27.34 25.76 43.38
N MET A 477 28.63 25.90 43.05
CA MET A 477 29.08 26.69 41.91
C MET A 477 29.03 25.84 40.63
N THR A 478 28.41 26.35 39.56
CA THR A 478 28.29 25.65 38.28
C THR A 478 28.55 26.60 37.11
N PRO A 479 28.81 26.11 35.88
CA PRO A 479 28.90 26.97 34.69
C PRO A 479 27.71 27.94 34.53
N HIS A 480 26.49 27.53 34.91
CA HIS A 480 25.28 28.37 34.87
C HIS A 480 25.33 29.53 35.87
N SER A 481 26.14 29.44 36.92
CA SER A 481 26.36 30.54 37.86
C SER A 481 27.18 31.66 37.22
N ASP A 482 28.18 31.32 36.39
CA ASP A 482 28.89 32.32 35.58
C ASP A 482 27.97 32.95 34.51
N VAL A 483 27.02 32.18 33.94
CA VAL A 483 26.04 32.71 32.98
C VAL A 483 25.18 33.81 33.63
N TYR A 484 24.77 33.62 34.89
CA TYR A 484 24.05 34.65 35.64
C TYR A 484 24.89 35.91 35.81
N SER A 485 26.13 35.75 36.29
CA SER A 485 27.05 36.88 36.48
C SER A 485 27.37 37.59 35.17
N PHE A 486 27.47 36.85 34.06
CA PHE A 486 27.65 37.39 32.71
C PHE A 486 26.45 38.26 32.32
N GLY A 487 25.23 37.77 32.52
CA GLY A 487 24.03 38.57 32.29
C GLY A 487 24.00 39.87 33.10
N MET A 488 24.40 39.83 34.37
CA MET A 488 24.53 41.04 35.20
C MET A 488 25.58 42.02 34.68
N VAL A 489 26.71 41.54 34.15
CA VAL A 489 27.73 42.38 33.48
C VAL A 489 27.16 43.01 32.21
N VAL A 490 26.40 42.25 31.40
CA VAL A 490 25.74 42.79 30.20
C VAL A 490 24.74 43.90 30.56
N LEU A 491 23.90 43.71 31.59
CA LEU A 491 22.99 44.76 32.07
C LEU A 491 23.75 46.02 32.50
N ARG A 492 24.88 45.85 33.18
CA ARG A 492 25.75 46.94 33.64
C ARG A 492 26.37 47.70 32.45
N LEU A 493 26.84 46.98 31.43
CA LEU A 493 27.39 47.57 30.21
C LEU A 493 26.33 48.29 29.37
N LEU A 494 25.11 47.76 29.32
CA LEU A 494 24.01 48.36 28.56
C LEU A 494 23.52 49.67 29.20
N THR A 495 23.36 49.70 30.52
CA THR A 495 22.69 50.81 31.22
C THR A 495 23.66 51.79 31.90
N GLY A 496 24.89 51.35 32.21
CA GLY A 496 25.83 52.14 33.03
C GLY A 496 25.38 52.36 34.49
N LYS A 497 24.21 51.84 34.89
CA LYS A 497 23.62 52.04 36.22
C LYS A 497 24.25 51.10 37.25
N PRO A 498 24.18 51.40 38.57
CA PRO A 498 24.61 50.48 39.63
C PRO A 498 23.95 49.09 39.52
N PRO A 499 24.58 48.02 40.05
CA PRO A 499 24.12 46.66 39.81
C PRO A 499 22.86 46.31 40.64
N VAL A 500 22.64 47.04 41.74
CA VAL A 500 21.49 46.85 42.63
C VAL A 500 20.21 47.30 41.91
N GLY A 501 19.27 46.37 41.74
CA GLY A 501 17.97 46.65 41.10
C GLY A 501 18.03 46.80 39.57
N ILE A 502 19.20 46.66 38.96
CA ILE A 502 19.40 46.86 37.51
C ILE A 502 18.53 45.94 36.66
N LYS A 503 18.38 44.67 37.08
CA LYS A 503 17.53 43.68 36.41
C LYS A 503 16.09 44.18 36.32
N LYS A 504 15.52 44.60 37.45
CA LYS A 504 14.15 45.09 37.52
C LYS A 504 13.93 46.34 36.65
N ILE A 505 14.90 47.26 36.65
CA ILE A 505 14.85 48.46 35.80
C ILE A 505 14.74 48.07 34.32
N VAL A 506 15.51 47.07 33.88
CA VAL A 506 15.48 46.60 32.49
C VAL A 506 14.19 45.84 32.19
N GLU A 507 13.71 44.98 33.09
CA GLU A 507 12.42 44.29 32.96
C GLU A 507 11.25 45.26 32.82
N ASP A 508 11.19 46.29 33.68
CA ASP A 508 10.13 47.30 33.66
C ASP A 508 10.17 48.11 32.34
N ALA A 509 11.37 48.50 31.88
CA ALA A 509 11.55 49.21 30.61
C ALA A 509 11.20 48.34 29.40
N MET A 510 11.50 47.03 29.45
CA MET A 510 11.12 46.07 28.42
C MET A 510 9.60 45.94 28.30
N GLN A 511 8.89 45.84 29.42
CA GLN A 511 7.43 45.74 29.45
C GLN A 511 6.75 47.02 28.94
N GLN A 512 7.37 48.18 29.19
CA GLN A 512 6.86 49.48 28.77
C GLN A 512 7.26 49.86 27.33
N GLY A 513 8.18 49.11 26.70
CA GLY A 513 8.71 49.41 25.38
C GLY A 513 9.64 50.64 25.36
N ASP A 514 10.24 51.01 26.49
CA ASP A 514 11.05 52.22 26.68
C ASP A 514 12.49 51.90 27.05
N LEU A 515 13.11 50.93 26.38
CA LEU A 515 14.51 50.56 26.62
C LEU A 515 15.50 51.71 26.36
N ASN A 516 15.19 52.61 25.43
CA ASN A 516 16.06 53.74 25.09
C ASN A 516 16.27 54.72 26.25
N SER A 517 15.34 54.80 27.22
CA SER A 517 15.49 55.71 28.37
C SER A 517 16.45 55.20 29.44
N ILE A 518 16.79 53.90 29.42
CA ILE A 518 17.62 53.28 30.44
C ILE A 518 19.05 52.98 29.98
N VAL A 519 19.34 53.05 28.68
CA VAL A 519 20.69 52.81 28.14
C VAL A 519 21.66 53.93 28.50
N ASP A 520 22.93 53.57 28.59
CA ASP A 520 23.99 54.52 28.89
C ASP A 520 24.27 55.43 27.70
N SER A 521 23.71 56.63 27.73
CA SER A 521 23.95 57.70 26.74
C SER A 521 25.42 58.10 26.60
N SER A 522 26.28 57.82 27.60
CA SER A 522 27.71 58.13 27.52
C SER A 522 28.48 57.22 26.56
N ALA A 523 27.88 56.09 26.16
CA ALA A 523 28.46 55.16 25.18
C ALA A 523 28.17 55.56 23.72
N GLY A 524 27.49 56.68 23.50
CA GLY A 524 27.03 57.15 22.19
C GLY A 524 25.65 56.58 21.81
N ASP A 525 25.30 56.73 20.53
CA ASP A 525 23.99 56.34 20.01
C ASP A 525 23.93 54.82 19.76
N TRP A 526 23.31 54.11 20.70
CA TRP A 526 23.07 52.68 20.57
C TRP A 526 22.05 52.39 19.47
N PRO A 527 22.31 51.42 18.56
CA PRO A 527 21.29 50.98 17.62
C PRO A 527 20.17 50.22 18.34
N VAL A 528 18.91 50.59 18.10
CA VAL A 528 17.73 50.02 18.78
C VAL A 528 17.70 48.49 18.73
N GLY A 529 18.08 47.89 17.59
CA GLY A 529 18.15 46.43 17.46
C GLY A 529 19.15 45.78 18.43
N HIS A 530 20.31 46.39 18.65
CA HIS A 530 21.31 45.90 19.60
C HIS A 530 20.87 46.09 21.05
N ILE A 531 20.17 47.20 21.37
CA ILE A 531 19.62 47.44 22.71
C ILE A 531 18.66 46.32 23.09
N GLN A 532 17.71 46.01 22.21
CA GLN A 532 16.73 44.94 22.41
C GLN A 532 17.41 43.58 22.59
N GLN A 533 18.32 43.21 21.68
CA GLN A 533 19.01 41.93 21.73
C GLN A 533 19.86 41.76 23.00
N LEU A 534 20.57 42.82 23.42
CA LEU A 534 21.36 42.79 24.65
C LEU A 534 20.50 42.70 25.90
N ALA A 535 19.37 43.41 25.94
CA ALA A 535 18.42 43.34 27.05
C ALA A 535 17.81 41.93 27.17
N ASP A 536 17.29 41.37 26.08
CA ASP A 536 16.71 40.02 26.04
C ASP A 536 17.73 38.97 26.50
N LEU A 537 18.96 39.04 25.95
CA LEU A 537 20.05 38.14 26.31
C LEU A 537 20.43 38.25 27.79
N ALA A 538 20.55 39.48 28.30
CA ALA A 538 20.96 39.68 29.68
C ALA A 538 19.88 39.22 30.67
N LEU A 539 18.60 39.41 30.34
CA LEU A 539 17.49 38.94 31.16
C LEU A 539 17.39 37.41 31.20
N ILE A 540 17.50 36.72 30.05
CA ILE A 540 17.47 35.25 30.03
C ILE A 540 18.68 34.64 30.76
N CYS A 541 19.86 35.28 30.69
CA CYS A 541 21.03 34.88 31.46
C CYS A 541 20.84 35.05 32.98
N THR A 542 20.06 36.04 33.41
CA THR A 542 19.82 36.35 34.83
C THR A 542 18.56 35.68 35.40
N GLU A 543 18.06 34.62 34.76
CA GLU A 543 16.92 33.86 35.28
C GLU A 543 17.21 33.22 36.64
N GLN A 544 16.17 33.09 37.47
CA GLN A 544 16.32 32.56 38.83
C GLN A 544 16.74 31.09 38.83
N SER A 545 16.17 30.29 37.93
CA SER A 545 16.54 28.88 37.76
C SER A 545 17.70 28.73 36.76
N SER A 546 18.74 28.01 37.16
CA SER A 546 19.87 27.66 36.31
C SER A 546 19.47 26.92 35.03
N TRP A 547 18.40 26.11 35.06
CA TRP A 547 17.90 25.37 33.89
C TRP A 547 17.20 26.23 32.85
N SER A 548 16.74 27.43 33.24
CA SER A 548 16.14 28.41 32.33
C SER A 548 17.17 29.28 31.64
N ARG A 549 18.41 29.27 32.12
CA ARG A 549 19.52 30.04 31.54
C ARG A 549 20.07 29.31 30.31
N PRO A 550 20.50 30.07 29.28
CA PRO A 550 21.06 29.48 28.07
C PRO A 550 22.46 28.89 28.33
N VAL A 551 22.83 27.90 27.51
CA VAL A 551 24.23 27.50 27.35
C VAL A 551 24.93 28.56 26.49
N LEU A 552 26.13 28.99 26.91
CA LEU A 552 26.87 30.03 26.18
C LEU A 552 27.27 29.57 24.78
N SER A 553 27.74 28.33 24.63
CA SER A 553 28.01 27.74 23.31
C SER A 553 26.71 27.39 22.59
N GLY A 554 26.50 27.99 21.42
CA GLY A 554 25.30 27.78 20.59
C GLY A 554 24.62 29.09 20.15
N GLN A 555 23.31 29.17 20.34
CA GLN A 555 22.50 30.30 19.87
C GLN A 555 22.90 31.62 20.54
N LEU A 556 23.25 31.60 21.83
CA LEU A 556 23.71 32.79 22.53
C LEU A 556 25.01 33.31 21.95
N TRP A 557 26.03 32.46 21.79
CA TRP A 557 27.28 32.84 21.12
C TRP A 557 27.02 33.42 19.73
N THR A 558 26.18 32.75 18.93
CA THR A 558 25.87 33.20 17.56
C THR A 558 25.25 34.60 17.56
N ALA A 559 24.33 34.89 18.50
CA ALA A 559 23.73 36.21 18.63
C ALA A 559 24.77 37.28 19.03
N VAL A 560 25.63 36.97 20.01
CA VAL A 560 26.68 37.88 20.49
C VAL A 560 27.73 38.14 19.42
N GLU A 561 28.13 37.12 18.68
CA GLU A 561 29.07 37.18 17.57
C GLU A 561 28.54 38.05 16.43
N ASN A 562 27.28 37.84 16.02
CA ASN A 562 26.64 38.67 14.99
C ASN A 562 26.55 40.15 15.40
N MET A 563 26.24 40.43 16.68
CA MET A 563 26.22 41.79 17.22
C MET A 563 27.61 42.43 17.19
N ARG A 564 28.66 41.68 17.57
CA ARG A 564 30.05 42.14 17.50
C ARG A 564 30.44 42.48 16.07
N ASP A 565 30.16 41.60 15.12
CA ASP A 565 30.54 41.79 13.73
C ASP A 565 29.80 42.98 13.11
N GLY A 566 28.51 43.14 13.41
CA GLY A 566 27.72 44.32 13.06
C GLY A 566 28.25 45.63 13.66
N ALA A 567 28.78 45.58 14.89
CA ALA A 567 29.36 46.73 15.57
C ALA A 567 30.75 47.15 15.04
N MET A 568 31.49 46.22 14.43
CA MET A 568 32.83 46.46 13.88
C MET A 568 32.79 46.91 12.40
N LEU A 569 31.64 46.85 11.73
CA LEU A 569 31.46 47.41 10.40
C LEU A 569 31.45 48.96 10.44
N PRO A 570 32.09 49.66 9.49
CA PRO A 570 32.02 51.11 9.41
C PRO A 570 30.57 51.56 9.23
N SER A 571 30.06 52.43 10.12
CA SER A 571 28.74 53.04 9.95
C SER A 571 28.74 53.94 8.69
N PRO A 572 27.68 53.94 7.87
CA PRO A 572 27.63 54.69 6.60
C PRO A 572 27.50 56.22 6.75
N SER A 573 27.63 56.76 7.96
CA SER A 573 27.26 58.15 8.30
C SER A 573 28.43 59.09 8.60
N PHE A 574 29.66 58.76 8.20
CA PHE A 574 30.73 59.75 8.08
C PHE A 574 31.38 59.67 6.69
N SER A 575 30.76 60.33 5.73
CA SER A 575 31.41 60.70 4.48
C SER A 575 32.44 61.79 4.76
N SER A 576 33.66 61.41 5.13
CA SER A 576 34.83 62.21 4.76
C SER A 576 35.55 61.46 3.65
N SER A 577 35.48 62.03 2.47
CA SER A 577 36.15 61.63 1.25
C SER A 577 37.60 61.18 1.46
N VAL A 578 37.82 59.89 1.62
CA VAL A 578 39.01 59.20 1.15
C VAL A 578 38.48 57.99 0.43
N ARG A 579 38.80 57.90 -0.86
CA ARG A 579 38.39 56.77 -1.69
C ARG A 579 38.88 55.50 -1.03
N ASP A 580 38.00 54.51 -1.03
CA ASP A 580 38.27 53.12 -0.69
C ASP A 580 39.38 52.60 -1.61
N GLU A 581 40.63 52.76 -1.19
CA GLU A 581 41.75 51.96 -1.67
C GLU A 581 41.95 50.86 -0.64
N SER A 582 41.92 49.60 -1.08
CA SER A 582 42.23 48.41 -0.30
C SER A 582 43.46 48.63 0.59
N ILE A 583 43.25 48.95 1.87
CA ILE A 583 44.35 49.25 2.78
C ILE A 583 45.06 47.93 3.08
N ILE A 584 46.20 47.72 2.42
CA ILE A 584 47.11 46.62 2.72
C ILE A 584 47.50 46.74 4.19
N PRO A 585 47.31 45.70 5.03
CA PRO A 585 47.76 45.72 6.41
C PRO A 585 49.23 46.11 6.49
N SER A 586 49.56 47.12 7.29
CA SER A 586 50.92 47.69 7.33
C SER A 586 52.01 46.66 7.65
N HIS A 587 51.68 45.62 8.42
CA HIS A 587 52.59 44.52 8.75
C HIS A 587 52.85 43.53 7.60
N PHE A 588 52.12 43.63 6.48
CA PHE A 588 52.40 42.89 5.24
C PHE A 588 53.38 43.61 4.33
N THR A 589 53.58 44.91 4.55
CA THR A 589 54.49 45.73 3.75
C THR A 589 55.91 45.71 4.31
N CYS A 590 56.90 45.60 3.43
CA CYS A 590 58.30 45.68 3.82
C CYS A 590 58.67 47.11 4.16
N ALA A 591 59.35 47.33 5.28
CA ALA A 591 59.86 48.64 5.66
C ALA A 591 60.91 49.25 4.69
N ILE A 592 61.58 48.43 3.87
CA ILE A 592 62.62 48.90 2.94
C ILE A 592 62.02 49.28 1.58
N SER A 593 61.12 48.46 1.02
CA SER A 593 60.51 48.73 -0.29
C SER A 593 59.13 49.37 -0.22
N HIS A 594 58.46 49.34 0.93
CA HIS A 594 57.05 49.70 1.10
C HIS A 594 56.08 48.87 0.25
N GLU A 595 56.52 47.72 -0.27
CA GLU A 595 55.71 46.77 -1.04
C GLU A 595 55.31 45.56 -0.19
N ILE A 596 54.27 44.81 -0.59
CA ILE A 596 53.88 43.54 0.06
C ILE A 596 55.04 42.55 -0.02
N MET A 597 55.40 41.98 1.13
CA MET A 597 56.47 40.99 1.23
C MET A 597 56.06 39.66 0.58
N LYS A 598 56.86 39.17 -0.36
CA LYS A 598 56.71 37.85 -1.00
C LYS A 598 57.44 36.77 -0.22
N ASP A 599 58.60 37.10 0.36
CA ASP A 599 59.44 36.19 1.14
C ASP A 599 59.85 36.84 2.47
N PRO A 600 58.92 37.05 3.42
CA PRO A 600 59.21 37.77 4.66
C PRO A 600 60.25 37.05 5.52
N HIS A 601 61.23 37.81 6.01
CA HIS A 601 62.36 37.35 6.83
C HIS A 601 62.54 38.21 8.08
N PHE A 602 62.66 37.56 9.22
CA PHE A 602 62.96 38.17 10.51
C PHE A 602 64.45 38.53 10.60
N ALA A 603 64.75 39.76 10.99
CA ALA A 603 66.11 40.18 11.36
C ALA A 603 66.22 40.33 12.89
N GLU A 604 67.45 40.42 13.39
CA GLU A 604 67.74 40.49 14.83
C GLU A 604 67.10 41.69 15.54
N ASP A 605 66.86 42.79 14.82
CA ASP A 605 66.20 43.99 15.35
C ASP A 605 64.72 43.80 15.71
N GLY A 606 64.17 42.61 15.46
CA GLY A 606 62.79 42.27 15.75
C GLY A 606 61.81 42.59 14.63
N PHE A 607 62.29 43.15 13.51
CA PHE A 607 61.46 43.51 12.36
C PHE A 607 61.51 42.44 11.27
N THR A 608 60.44 42.39 10.48
CA THR A 608 60.35 41.52 9.31
C THR A 608 60.50 42.33 8.03
N TYR A 609 61.29 41.82 7.10
CA TYR A 609 61.64 42.47 5.84
C TYR A 609 61.46 41.52 4.66
N GLU A 610 61.43 42.04 3.43
CA GLU A 610 61.57 41.22 2.23
C GLU A 610 62.95 40.56 2.22
N GLY A 611 62.99 39.24 2.03
CA GLY A 611 64.16 38.41 2.24
C GLY A 611 65.37 38.86 1.42
N ASP A 612 65.17 39.19 0.16
CA ASP A 612 66.25 39.61 -0.73
C ASP A 612 66.76 41.01 -0.40
N LEU A 613 65.87 41.91 0.04
CA LEU A 613 66.24 43.28 0.40
C LEU A 613 67.07 43.31 1.70
N ILE A 614 66.66 42.56 2.72
CA ILE A 614 67.42 42.51 3.98
C ILE A 614 68.76 41.79 3.80
N ARG A 615 68.82 40.73 2.99
CA ARG A 615 70.09 40.06 2.64
C ARG A 615 71.05 41.02 1.93
N LYS A 616 70.55 41.78 0.96
CA LYS A 616 71.35 42.78 0.23
C LYS A 616 71.79 43.94 1.12
N TRP A 617 70.93 44.40 2.04
CA TRP A 617 71.27 45.44 3.01
C TRP A 617 72.43 45.01 3.93
N LEU A 618 72.37 43.78 4.46
CA LEU A 618 73.34 43.24 5.41
C LEU A 618 74.69 42.87 4.78
N GLN A 619 74.79 42.82 3.45
CA GLN A 619 76.08 42.68 2.75
C GLN A 619 76.95 43.93 2.96
N ASN A 620 76.34 45.11 2.90
CA ASN A 620 77.06 46.39 2.93
C ASN A 620 76.90 47.16 4.26
N ASN A 621 76.00 46.72 5.15
CA ASN A 621 75.72 47.41 6.42
C ASN A 621 75.69 46.43 7.60
N ASN A 622 76.04 46.92 8.79
CA ASN A 622 75.95 46.20 10.06
C ASN A 622 74.91 46.83 11.02
N ARG A 623 73.95 47.59 10.48
CA ARG A 623 72.93 48.32 11.24
C ARG A 623 71.52 47.97 10.76
N SER A 624 70.56 48.04 11.68
CA SER A 624 69.13 47.85 11.42
C SER A 624 68.63 48.86 10.38
N PRO A 625 67.95 48.40 9.30
CA PRO A 625 67.30 49.29 8.35
C PRO A 625 66.25 50.20 9.00
N MET A 626 65.52 49.71 10.01
CA MET A 626 64.43 50.44 10.66
C MET A 626 64.87 51.41 11.75
N THR A 627 65.82 50.99 12.59
CA THR A 627 66.19 51.75 13.80
C THR A 627 67.57 52.37 13.71
N ASN A 628 68.34 52.06 12.66
CA ASN A 628 69.74 52.43 12.50
C ASN A 628 70.61 52.08 13.72
N LYS A 629 70.24 51.05 14.50
CA LYS A 629 71.05 50.51 15.61
C LYS A 629 71.98 49.40 15.11
N PRO A 630 73.18 49.21 15.70
CA PRO A 630 74.07 48.11 15.33
C PRO A 630 73.42 46.75 15.63
N LEU A 631 73.56 45.80 14.71
CA LEU A 631 73.09 44.41 14.85
C LEU A 631 74.25 43.55 15.37
N GLN A 632 74.00 42.66 16.34
CA GLN A 632 75.04 41.78 16.89
C GLN A 632 75.37 40.62 15.92
N HIS A 633 74.41 40.18 15.11
CA HIS A 633 74.58 39.15 14.09
C HIS A 633 73.75 39.44 12.81
N ARG A 634 74.27 39.01 11.66
CA ARG A 634 73.63 39.26 10.35
C ARG A 634 72.71 38.12 9.87
N LYS A 635 72.32 37.22 10.79
CA LYS A 635 71.47 36.08 10.46
C LYS A 635 70.03 36.56 10.31
N VAL A 636 69.41 36.19 9.20
CA VAL A 636 67.97 36.37 8.95
C VAL A 636 67.27 35.02 8.95
N ILE A 637 66.04 34.98 9.44
CA ILE A 637 65.25 33.75 9.60
C ILE A 637 63.96 33.90 8.78
N PRO A 638 63.61 32.96 7.89
CA PRO A 638 62.34 33.02 7.17
C PRO A 638 61.13 33.07 8.11
N ASN A 639 60.22 34.02 7.90
CA ASN A 639 58.97 34.14 8.64
C ASN A 639 57.84 33.43 7.89
N ILE A 640 57.82 32.10 8.00
CA ILE A 640 56.88 31.24 7.26
C ILE A 640 55.42 31.55 7.64
N SER A 641 55.14 31.86 8.91
CA SER A 641 53.80 32.19 9.37
C SER A 641 53.26 33.46 8.72
N LEU A 642 54.07 34.53 8.66
CA LEU A 642 53.67 35.76 7.98
C LEU A 642 53.51 35.54 6.47
N ARG A 643 54.37 34.73 5.87
CA ARG A 643 54.26 34.37 4.45
C ARG A 643 52.93 33.69 4.14
N SER A 644 52.52 32.72 4.95
CA SER A 644 51.21 32.05 4.80
C SER A 644 50.05 33.02 4.97
N ALA A 645 50.11 33.91 5.97
CA ALA A 645 49.07 34.92 6.21
C ALA A 645 48.94 35.92 5.04
N ILE A 646 50.06 36.37 4.46
CA ILE A 646 50.04 37.23 3.27
C ILE A 646 49.42 36.50 2.07
N GLN A 647 49.75 35.23 1.86
CA GLN A 647 49.20 34.43 0.76
C GLN A 647 47.69 34.22 0.90
N GLU A 648 47.21 33.91 2.10
CA GLU A 648 45.79 33.76 2.40
C GLU A 648 45.03 35.08 2.18
N TRP A 649 45.58 36.20 2.64
CA TRP A 649 45.01 37.52 2.41
C TRP A 649 44.95 37.87 0.91
N LEU A 650 46.04 37.62 0.15
CA LEU A 650 46.07 37.83 -1.29
C LEU A 650 45.03 36.97 -2.03
N GLN A 651 44.78 35.73 -1.58
CA GLN A 651 43.74 34.88 -2.15
C GLN A 651 42.34 35.44 -1.89
N GLN A 652 42.06 35.87 -0.65
CA GLN A 652 40.78 36.46 -0.25
C GLN A 652 40.48 37.78 -0.96
N HIS A 653 41.51 38.54 -1.35
CA HIS A 653 41.38 39.84 -2.01
C HIS A 653 41.71 39.81 -3.52
N SER A 654 41.92 38.61 -4.09
CA SER A 654 42.24 38.43 -5.52
C SER A 654 41.08 38.77 -6.48
N THR A 655 39.85 38.87 -5.98
CA THR A 655 38.66 39.32 -6.74
C THR A 655 38.55 40.83 -6.89
N LEU A 656 39.42 41.62 -6.24
CA LEU A 656 39.43 43.08 -6.27
C LEU A 656 40.62 43.69 -7.05
N LEU A 657 41.52 42.85 -7.58
CA LEU A 657 42.73 43.27 -8.32
C LEU A 657 42.76 42.78 -9.79
N GLN A 658 41.61 42.36 -10.33
CA GLN A 658 41.29 42.34 -11.76
C GLN A 658 40.24 43.41 -12.04
#